data_AF-A0AAY4BXZ1-F1
#
_entry.id   AF-A0AAY4BXZ1-F1
#
_cell.length_a   1.000
_cell.length_b   1.000
_cell.length_c   1.000
_cell.angle_alpha   90.00
_cell.angle_beta   90.00
_cell.angle_gamma   90.00
#
_symmetry.space_group_name_H-M   'P 1'
#
loop_
_entity.id
_entity.type
_entity.pdbx_description
1 polymer ?
#
loop_
_entity_poly.entity_id
_entity_poly.type
_entity_poly.pdbx_seq_one_letter_code
_entity_poly.pdbx_strand_id
1 'polypeptide(L)'
;MNSSDLVAIKALGRPLHLGTLYNARNDSVIAGKPFTLDIEKGTTSEAQPYSNFDITTSDSVSEKHKLLDVSASLQASFFAGLVEVGGSAQYLHDKASSKHQCRVTMKYQGTTEFKELKILGLNVKYPEVFNQMEATHVVVGVLYGAEAFMVFEDTAADESERQEIHGNLSMMIKKIPGIEISGEGKVEMNDEDKDMVTNMSCTFHGDFLLEQNPTSYEEAVLVYKELPTLLGKDGEKAVPVKVWLYPLNKLNDVAAQINNMVSESLVSQLKKVMEDFHEAEMRTTDLLVKSKILKTDDIRDKLELFQTKLRDFTAVFLQTVAEMLPAIRQGTLEEKVLRDHLDKRKGSGFSRNEMDSWLDEKETEIGVLSTYTKTMKYDIKRPGPELDVLLLDPEVDKIFMFSFTSLKYEEEYLNTISQSTENLKNNITIPAHAQNTRAEIPWYKAAGVKEVLLMALNHMRGYEDDVQLISYISDPNHPGASVRSYQDGICKDPNPCFKAFSSSSSLNTELVISKGGRKVERVKEWQSYPDNPERFDYFTQVLCKEGLTGNCWWESEYTGGGHIMGVAYKSMSRKGYERESCLGKNEKSWGLEVNDDACIAWHDNVRKNLPASESRRIRVYLDHMAGTLSFHSVFSTEEKLLYKFHGIFKEPLYPGFWLIKPDSSVSLF
;
A
#
# COMPACT_ATOMS: atom_id res chain seq x y z
N MET A 1 -4.01 26.15 -51.63
CA MET A 1 -3.12 25.56 -50.60
C MET A 1 -3.08 24.07 -50.84
N ASN A 2 -1.94 23.40 -50.74
CA ASN A 2 -1.92 21.94 -50.76
C ASN A 2 -2.44 21.43 -49.41
N SER A 3 -3.47 20.60 -49.42
CA SER A 3 -4.08 20.02 -48.21
C SER A 3 -3.06 19.28 -47.33
N SER A 4 -1.98 18.78 -47.93
CA SER A 4 -0.87 18.09 -47.25
C SER A 4 -0.04 18.96 -46.31
N ASP A 5 -0.11 20.29 -46.41
CA ASP A 5 0.69 21.20 -45.57
C ASP A 5 -0.03 21.60 -44.26
N LEU A 6 -1.30 21.22 -44.08
CA LEU A 6 -2.11 21.58 -42.91
C LEU A 6 -1.91 20.58 -41.78
N VAL A 7 -1.77 21.10 -40.56
CA VAL A 7 -1.72 20.29 -39.34
C VAL A 7 -3.02 20.46 -38.57
N ALA A 8 -3.77 19.38 -38.37
CA ALA A 8 -4.99 19.39 -37.58
C ALA A 8 -4.69 19.10 -36.10
N ILE A 9 -5.23 19.92 -35.20
CA ILE A 9 -5.11 19.72 -33.75
C ILE A 9 -6.46 19.93 -33.05
N LYS A 10 -6.64 19.30 -31.89
CA LYS A 10 -7.80 19.52 -31.04
C LYS A 10 -7.69 20.85 -30.30
N ALA A 11 -8.80 21.58 -30.18
CA ALA A 11 -8.80 22.90 -29.54
C ALA A 11 -8.67 22.83 -28.01
N LEU A 12 -9.30 21.83 -27.38
CA LEU A 12 -9.24 21.59 -25.92
C LEU A 12 -9.69 22.80 -25.07
N GLY A 13 -10.73 23.51 -25.51
CA GLY A 13 -11.24 24.71 -24.84
C GLY A 13 -10.35 25.96 -24.99
N ARG A 14 -9.27 25.89 -25.76
CA ARG A 14 -8.39 27.05 -26.02
C ARG A 14 -9.03 28.00 -27.05
N PRO A 15 -8.82 29.33 -26.94
CA PRO A 15 -9.44 30.33 -27.81
C PRO A 15 -8.75 30.40 -29.18
N LEU A 16 -8.89 29.33 -29.97
CA LEU A 16 -8.28 29.19 -31.30
C LEU A 16 -9.31 29.55 -32.39
N HIS A 17 -9.21 30.77 -32.90
CA HIS A 17 -10.08 31.29 -33.96
C HIS A 17 -9.32 31.51 -35.26
N LEU A 18 -10.02 31.71 -36.37
CA LEU A 18 -9.39 32.03 -37.66
C LEU A 18 -8.44 33.23 -37.54
N GLY A 19 -7.25 33.12 -38.14
CA GLY A 19 -6.20 34.14 -38.08
C GLY A 19 -5.44 34.21 -36.75
N THR A 20 -5.75 33.34 -35.78
CA THR A 20 -4.99 33.25 -34.53
C THR A 20 -3.58 32.73 -34.82
N LEU A 21 -2.57 33.41 -34.28
CA LEU A 21 -1.19 33.00 -34.37
C LEU A 21 -0.87 31.95 -33.28
N TYR A 22 -0.13 30.90 -33.65
CA TYR A 22 0.17 29.76 -32.79
C TYR A 22 1.64 29.40 -32.79
N ASN A 23 2.19 29.12 -31.62
CA ASN A 23 3.53 28.60 -31.45
C ASN A 23 3.47 27.10 -31.13
N ALA A 24 3.67 26.27 -32.15
CA ALA A 24 3.61 24.82 -32.04
C ALA A 24 4.87 24.21 -31.37
N ARG A 25 5.89 25.02 -31.03
CA ARG A 25 7.03 24.54 -30.23
C ARG A 25 6.64 24.34 -28.77
N ASN A 26 5.83 25.22 -28.21
CA ASN A 26 5.36 25.16 -26.82
C ASN A 26 3.82 25.07 -26.70
N ASP A 27 3.13 24.85 -27.80
CA ASP A 27 1.66 24.73 -27.90
C ASP A 27 0.86 25.92 -27.33
N SER A 28 1.40 27.13 -27.50
CA SER A 28 0.83 28.37 -26.97
C SER A 28 0.14 29.24 -28.04
N VAL A 29 -0.90 29.96 -27.60
CA VAL A 29 -1.64 30.94 -28.40
C VAL A 29 -0.98 32.32 -28.24
N ILE A 30 -0.77 33.04 -29.35
CA ILE A 30 -0.23 34.40 -29.32
C ILE A 30 -1.39 35.39 -29.26
N ALA A 31 -1.74 35.79 -28.04
CA ALA A 31 -2.85 36.70 -27.78
C ALA A 31 -2.61 38.12 -28.35
N GLY A 32 -3.69 38.79 -28.76
CA GLY A 32 -3.67 40.21 -29.16
C GLY A 32 -3.05 40.53 -30.53
N LYS A 33 -2.48 39.55 -31.23
CA LYS A 33 -1.89 39.71 -32.56
C LYS A 33 -2.61 38.86 -33.63
N PRO A 34 -3.76 39.30 -34.19
CA PRO A 34 -4.36 38.61 -35.33
C PRO A 34 -3.44 38.68 -36.56
N PHE A 35 -3.38 37.59 -37.34
CA PHE A 35 -2.58 37.51 -38.56
C PHE A 35 -2.97 38.58 -39.60
N THR A 36 -4.26 38.86 -39.73
CA THR A 36 -4.82 39.84 -40.67
C THR A 36 -6.04 40.54 -40.08
N LEU A 37 -6.38 41.73 -40.60
CA LEU A 37 -7.65 42.41 -40.31
C LEU A 37 -8.76 42.01 -41.29
N ASP A 38 -8.42 41.43 -42.44
CA ASP A 38 -9.35 41.08 -43.50
C ASP A 38 -9.92 39.65 -43.34
N ILE A 39 -10.08 39.18 -42.09
CA ILE A 39 -10.53 37.80 -41.79
C ILE A 39 -11.87 37.54 -42.50
N GLU A 40 -12.85 38.41 -42.32
CA GLU A 40 -14.20 38.26 -42.89
C GLU A 40 -14.20 38.14 -44.42
N LYS A 41 -13.36 38.91 -45.12
CA LYS A 41 -13.28 38.88 -46.59
C LYS A 41 -12.66 37.58 -47.12
N GLY A 42 -11.79 36.96 -46.32
CA GLY A 42 -11.10 35.72 -46.67
C GLY A 42 -11.80 34.46 -46.16
N THR A 43 -12.89 34.58 -45.39
CA THR A 43 -13.56 33.45 -44.75
C THR A 43 -14.64 32.83 -45.64
N THR A 44 -14.63 31.51 -45.75
CA THR A 44 -15.75 30.70 -46.23
C THR A 44 -16.29 29.86 -45.08
N SER A 45 -17.61 29.67 -45.02
CA SER A 45 -18.26 28.79 -44.05
C SER A 45 -19.04 27.68 -44.77
N GLU A 46 -18.99 26.48 -44.21
CA GLU A 46 -19.73 25.30 -44.63
C GLU A 46 -20.44 24.68 -43.43
N ALA A 47 -21.75 24.41 -43.54
CA ALA A 47 -22.48 23.72 -42.49
C ALA A 47 -22.00 22.27 -42.38
N GLN A 48 -21.61 21.84 -41.18
CA GLN A 48 -21.19 20.47 -40.87
C GLN A 48 -21.90 19.97 -39.60
N PRO A 49 -23.24 19.85 -39.62
CA PRO A 49 -23.99 19.35 -38.48
C PRO A 49 -23.71 17.86 -38.27
N TYR A 50 -23.27 17.50 -37.06
CA TYR A 50 -23.06 16.13 -36.64
C TYR A 50 -23.35 16.01 -35.15
N SER A 51 -23.93 14.89 -34.73
CA SER A 51 -24.12 14.56 -33.32
C SER A 51 -23.81 13.09 -33.12
N ASN A 52 -23.00 12.78 -32.11
CA ASN A 52 -22.70 11.41 -31.72
C ASN A 52 -22.56 11.31 -30.20
N PHE A 53 -22.70 10.10 -29.69
CA PHE A 53 -22.33 9.77 -28.33
C PHE A 53 -21.44 8.53 -28.32
N ASP A 54 -20.44 8.53 -27.44
CA ASP A 54 -19.55 7.41 -27.20
C ASP A 54 -19.59 7.04 -25.72
N ILE A 55 -19.37 5.78 -25.39
CA ILE A 55 -19.34 5.29 -24.01
C ILE A 55 -18.03 4.55 -23.79
N THR A 56 -17.34 4.87 -22.71
CA THR A 56 -16.15 4.13 -22.25
C THR A 56 -16.33 3.64 -20.82
N THR A 57 -15.81 2.45 -20.56
CA THR A 57 -15.69 1.87 -19.21
C THR A 57 -14.28 2.01 -18.64
N SER A 58 -13.36 2.64 -19.36
CA SER A 58 -11.98 2.86 -18.92
C SER A 58 -11.73 4.34 -18.62
N ASP A 59 -11.21 4.62 -17.43
CA ASP A 59 -10.74 5.94 -16.99
C ASP A 59 -9.24 6.14 -17.22
N SER A 60 -8.59 5.22 -17.96
CA SER A 60 -7.14 5.30 -18.19
C SER A 60 -6.76 6.59 -18.93
N VAL A 61 -5.57 7.11 -18.63
CA VAL A 61 -4.98 8.23 -19.38
C VAL A 61 -5.01 7.92 -20.88
N SER A 62 -4.77 6.66 -21.26
CA SER A 62 -4.89 6.19 -22.63
C SER A 62 -6.25 6.38 -23.28
N GLU A 63 -7.32 5.96 -22.62
CA GLU A 63 -8.65 6.04 -23.19
C GLU A 63 -9.17 7.48 -23.21
N LYS A 64 -8.86 8.31 -22.20
CA LYS A 64 -9.24 9.73 -22.17
C LYS A 64 -8.69 10.50 -23.37
N HIS A 65 -7.40 10.35 -23.67
CA HIS A 65 -6.78 11.03 -24.81
C HIS A 65 -7.30 10.53 -26.16
N LYS A 66 -7.66 9.25 -26.25
CA LYS A 66 -8.29 8.66 -27.44
C LYS A 66 -9.70 9.22 -27.65
N LEU A 67 -10.52 9.31 -26.60
CA LEU A 67 -11.87 9.89 -26.70
C LEU A 67 -11.87 11.36 -27.14
N LEU A 68 -10.86 12.12 -26.73
CA LEU A 68 -10.69 13.53 -27.11
C LEU A 68 -9.97 13.72 -28.46
N ASP A 69 -9.53 12.66 -29.15
CA ASP A 69 -8.76 12.72 -30.41
C ASP A 69 -7.49 13.62 -30.28
N VAL A 70 -6.76 13.47 -29.18
CA VAL A 70 -5.55 14.28 -28.90
C VAL A 70 -4.33 13.67 -29.60
N SER A 71 -3.65 14.44 -30.45
CA SER A 71 -2.43 13.99 -31.13
C SER A 71 -1.27 13.77 -30.15
N ALA A 72 -0.36 12.84 -30.47
CA ALA A 72 0.76 12.49 -29.60
C ALA A 72 1.61 13.71 -29.18
N SER A 73 1.88 14.64 -30.11
CA SER A 73 2.61 15.87 -29.79
C SER A 73 1.88 16.71 -28.75
N LEU A 74 0.56 16.85 -28.88
CA LEU A 74 -0.24 17.63 -27.94
C LEU A 74 -0.40 16.92 -26.59
N GLN A 75 -0.46 15.58 -26.57
CA GLN A 75 -0.43 14.77 -25.34
C GLN A 75 0.84 15.04 -24.52
N ALA A 76 2.01 15.07 -25.17
CA ALA A 76 3.27 15.36 -24.48
C ALA A 76 3.27 16.74 -23.82
N SER A 77 2.75 17.75 -24.53
CA SER A 77 2.62 19.11 -24.03
C SER A 77 1.62 19.20 -22.88
N PHE A 78 0.51 18.47 -22.95
CA PHE A 78 -0.46 18.38 -21.87
C PHE A 78 0.15 17.77 -20.60
N PHE A 79 0.85 16.64 -20.70
CA PHE A 79 1.54 16.05 -19.54
C PHE A 79 2.57 16.98 -18.93
N ALA A 80 3.29 17.73 -19.76
CA ALA A 80 4.30 18.68 -19.31
C ALA A 80 3.71 19.99 -18.77
N GLY A 81 2.38 20.18 -18.78
CA GLY A 81 1.75 21.44 -18.33
C GLY A 81 1.97 22.63 -19.27
N LEU A 82 2.35 22.38 -20.52
CA LEU A 82 2.48 23.43 -21.55
C LEU A 82 1.13 23.83 -22.17
N VAL A 83 0.10 23.02 -21.94
CA VAL A 83 -1.25 23.23 -22.48
C VAL A 83 -2.23 23.33 -21.32
N GLU A 84 -2.85 24.50 -21.19
CA GLU A 84 -4.01 24.70 -20.33
C GLU A 84 -5.28 24.29 -21.09
N VAL A 85 -6.14 23.51 -20.43
CA VAL A 85 -7.38 22.98 -21.02
C VAL A 85 -8.60 23.61 -20.37
N GLY A 86 -9.64 23.84 -21.16
CA GLY A 86 -10.90 24.44 -20.73
C GLY A 86 -12.11 23.62 -21.15
N GLY A 87 -13.28 23.98 -20.60
CA GLY A 87 -14.56 23.37 -20.96
C GLY A 87 -14.56 21.85 -20.81
N SER A 88 -14.99 21.16 -21.86
CA SER A 88 -15.05 19.69 -21.90
C SER A 88 -13.70 19.00 -21.69
N ALA A 89 -12.60 19.65 -22.08
CA ALA A 89 -11.26 19.07 -21.96
C ALA A 89 -10.73 19.01 -20.51
N GLN A 90 -11.41 19.66 -19.55
CA GLN A 90 -11.16 19.47 -18.11
C GLN A 90 -11.29 17.99 -17.67
N TYR A 91 -12.04 17.17 -18.44
CA TYR A 91 -12.11 15.72 -18.28
C TYR A 91 -10.73 15.01 -18.26
N LEU A 92 -9.70 15.59 -18.89
CA LEU A 92 -8.33 15.04 -18.83
C LEU A 92 -7.70 15.11 -17.43
N HIS A 93 -8.15 16.04 -16.59
CA HIS A 93 -7.68 16.20 -15.22
C HIS A 93 -8.50 15.38 -14.22
N ASP A 94 -9.75 15.08 -14.54
CA ASP A 94 -10.59 14.18 -13.75
C ASP A 94 -10.04 12.74 -13.82
N LYS A 95 -9.70 12.16 -12.68
CA LYS A 95 -9.14 10.80 -12.60
C LYS A 95 -9.64 10.11 -11.34
N ALA A 96 -9.83 8.79 -11.40
CA ALA A 96 -10.18 8.00 -10.24
C ALA A 96 -9.16 8.17 -9.10
N SER A 97 -9.65 8.33 -7.87
CA SER A 97 -8.77 8.47 -6.69
C SER A 97 -8.49 7.15 -5.99
N SER A 98 -9.24 6.10 -6.34
CA SER A 98 -9.26 4.80 -5.67
C SER A 98 -9.56 3.69 -6.68
N LYS A 99 -9.03 2.48 -6.45
CA LYS A 99 -9.40 1.31 -7.25
C LYS A 99 -10.84 0.85 -7.03
N HIS A 100 -11.45 1.27 -5.92
CA HIS A 100 -12.82 0.98 -5.57
C HIS A 100 -13.83 1.85 -6.32
N GLN A 101 -13.37 2.93 -6.96
CA GLN A 101 -14.23 3.81 -7.74
C GLN A 101 -14.51 3.21 -9.12
N CYS A 102 -15.74 2.75 -9.34
CA CYS A 102 -16.23 2.28 -10.62
C CYS A 102 -16.66 3.48 -11.45
N ARG A 103 -16.08 3.64 -12.65
CA ARG A 103 -16.38 4.78 -13.53
C ARG A 103 -16.77 4.33 -14.93
N VAL A 104 -17.81 4.95 -15.46
CA VAL A 104 -18.20 4.84 -16.87
C VAL A 104 -18.48 6.25 -17.38
N THR A 105 -17.84 6.63 -18.49
CA THR A 105 -17.97 7.97 -19.06
C THR A 105 -18.80 7.91 -20.33
N MET A 106 -19.80 8.78 -20.43
CA MET A 106 -20.49 9.09 -21.68
C MET A 106 -19.91 10.38 -22.26
N LYS A 107 -19.47 10.33 -23.53
CA LYS A 107 -19.06 11.49 -24.30
C LYS A 107 -20.21 11.87 -25.25
N TYR A 108 -20.61 13.13 -25.24
CA TYR A 108 -21.41 13.74 -26.29
C TYR A 108 -20.51 14.61 -27.18
N GLN A 109 -20.74 14.58 -28.49
CA GLN A 109 -20.09 15.46 -29.45
C GLN A 109 -21.12 15.99 -30.44
N GLY A 110 -21.22 17.32 -30.53
CA GLY A 110 -22.00 18.03 -31.54
C GLY A 110 -21.11 18.96 -32.35
N THR A 111 -21.22 18.98 -33.68
CA THR A 111 -20.58 19.98 -34.54
C THR A 111 -21.61 20.76 -35.33
N THR A 112 -21.30 21.99 -35.70
CA THR A 112 -22.22 22.92 -36.35
C THR A 112 -21.73 23.35 -37.73
N GLU A 113 -20.58 24.01 -37.79
CA GLU A 113 -20.02 24.57 -39.02
C GLU A 113 -18.50 24.47 -39.06
N PHE A 114 -17.97 24.43 -40.28
CA PHE A 114 -16.55 24.56 -40.55
C PHE A 114 -16.29 25.90 -41.24
N LYS A 115 -15.38 26.69 -40.68
CA LYS A 115 -14.92 27.96 -41.26
C LYS A 115 -13.47 27.83 -41.74
N GLU A 116 -13.19 28.32 -42.93
CA GLU A 116 -11.86 28.33 -43.55
C GLU A 116 -11.46 29.75 -43.93
N LEU A 117 -10.21 30.13 -43.67
CA LEU A 117 -9.60 31.40 -44.05
C LEU A 117 -8.63 31.20 -45.20
N LYS A 118 -8.94 31.79 -46.36
CA LYS A 118 -8.06 31.81 -47.53
C LYS A 118 -6.96 32.86 -47.35
N ILE A 119 -5.79 32.46 -46.87
CA ILE A 119 -4.69 33.39 -46.56
C ILE A 119 -3.94 33.93 -47.78
N LEU A 120 -4.03 33.28 -48.95
CA LEU A 120 -3.33 33.71 -50.16
C LEU A 120 -3.94 35.02 -50.68
N GLY A 121 -3.16 36.10 -50.65
CA GLY A 121 -3.59 37.44 -51.08
C GLY A 121 -4.10 38.34 -49.95
N LEU A 122 -4.08 37.88 -48.69
CA LEU A 122 -4.40 38.74 -47.54
C LEU A 122 -3.18 39.53 -47.08
N ASN A 123 -3.41 40.77 -46.62
CA ASN A 123 -2.37 41.60 -46.02
C ASN A 123 -2.08 41.14 -44.59
N VAL A 124 -0.81 40.86 -44.30
CA VAL A 124 -0.34 40.51 -42.95
C VAL A 124 -0.32 41.77 -42.08
N LYS A 125 -1.02 41.75 -40.94
CA LYS A 125 -1.15 42.89 -40.04
C LYS A 125 0.14 43.20 -39.27
N TYR A 126 0.84 42.16 -38.82
CA TYR A 126 2.08 42.24 -38.05
C TYR A 126 3.22 41.49 -38.75
N PRO A 127 3.83 42.04 -39.81
CA PRO A 127 4.92 41.38 -40.53
C PRO A 127 6.13 41.06 -39.64
N GLU A 128 6.32 41.79 -38.54
CA GLU A 128 7.37 41.54 -37.56
C GLU A 128 7.26 40.17 -36.88
N VAL A 129 6.08 39.54 -36.87
CA VAL A 129 5.87 38.18 -36.31
C VAL A 129 6.78 37.16 -36.99
N PHE A 130 7.09 37.33 -38.28
CA PHE A 130 8.02 36.45 -38.99
C PHE A 130 9.45 36.58 -38.45
N ASN A 131 9.89 37.81 -38.14
CA ASN A 131 11.26 38.10 -37.72
C ASN A 131 11.48 37.89 -36.21
N GLN A 132 10.43 38.05 -35.39
CA GLN A 132 10.48 37.83 -33.94
C GLN A 132 10.56 36.34 -33.58
N MET A 133 10.33 35.45 -34.55
CA MET A 133 10.29 34.00 -34.35
C MET A 133 9.34 33.56 -33.23
N GLU A 134 8.25 34.30 -32.98
CA GLU A 134 7.27 33.97 -31.92
C GLU A 134 6.27 32.93 -32.42
N ALA A 135 5.67 33.16 -33.59
CA ALA A 135 4.66 32.29 -34.19
C ALA A 135 5.27 31.31 -35.18
N THR A 136 4.75 30.09 -35.18
CA THR A 136 5.12 29.06 -36.17
C THR A 136 4.01 28.79 -37.18
N HIS A 137 2.76 28.99 -36.76
CA HIS A 137 1.58 28.67 -37.54
C HIS A 137 0.52 29.76 -37.38
N VAL A 138 -0.42 29.78 -38.31
CA VAL A 138 -1.67 30.54 -38.22
C VAL A 138 -2.85 29.58 -38.35
N VAL A 139 -3.91 29.80 -37.58
CA VAL A 139 -5.17 29.04 -37.70
C VAL A 139 -5.88 29.46 -38.98
N VAL A 140 -6.08 28.52 -39.89
CA VAL A 140 -6.75 28.74 -41.19
C VAL A 140 -8.03 27.95 -41.35
N GLY A 141 -8.31 26.98 -40.49
CA GLY A 141 -9.57 26.25 -40.46
C GLY A 141 -10.02 26.02 -39.03
N VAL A 142 -11.32 26.12 -38.77
CA VAL A 142 -11.92 25.86 -37.46
C VAL A 142 -13.23 25.11 -37.66
N LEU A 143 -13.34 23.94 -37.05
CA LEU A 143 -14.60 23.21 -36.87
C LEU A 143 -15.21 23.63 -35.54
N TYR A 144 -16.39 24.24 -35.61
CA TYR A 144 -17.16 24.69 -34.45
C TYR A 144 -18.14 23.60 -33.99
N GLY A 145 -18.35 23.54 -32.69
CA GLY A 145 -19.24 22.58 -32.05
C GLY A 145 -19.21 22.70 -30.53
N ALA A 146 -19.57 21.63 -29.84
CA ALA A 146 -19.38 21.48 -28.40
C ALA A 146 -19.24 19.99 -28.05
N GLU A 147 -18.43 19.70 -27.05
CA GLU A 147 -18.30 18.38 -26.46
C GLU A 147 -18.76 18.41 -25.00
N ALA A 148 -19.21 17.27 -24.49
CA ALA A 148 -19.49 17.08 -23.08
C ALA A 148 -19.12 15.67 -22.64
N PHE A 149 -18.64 15.55 -21.41
CA PHE A 149 -18.31 14.31 -20.75
C PHE A 149 -19.14 14.23 -19.47
N MET A 150 -19.94 13.18 -19.35
CA MET A 150 -20.66 12.82 -18.14
C MET A 150 -19.97 11.59 -17.55
N VAL A 151 -19.27 11.78 -16.44
CA VAL A 151 -18.56 10.73 -15.71
C VAL A 151 -19.50 10.21 -14.64
N PHE A 152 -20.02 9.01 -14.84
CA PHE A 152 -20.87 8.33 -13.87
C PHE A 152 -20.00 7.46 -12.97
N GLU A 153 -20.22 7.57 -11.67
CA GLU A 153 -19.41 6.85 -10.69
C GLU A 153 -20.21 6.31 -9.50
N ASP A 154 -19.73 5.17 -9.00
CA ASP A 154 -20.20 4.49 -7.79
C ASP A 154 -18.99 3.76 -7.14
N THR A 155 -19.07 3.37 -5.87
CA THR A 155 -17.96 2.81 -5.09
C THR A 155 -18.22 1.36 -4.71
N ALA A 156 -17.29 0.47 -5.06
CA ALA A 156 -17.33 -0.95 -4.72
C ALA A 156 -16.56 -1.26 -3.43
N ALA A 157 -17.10 -2.10 -2.56
CA ALA A 157 -16.42 -2.60 -1.38
C ALA A 157 -15.31 -3.61 -1.73
N ASP A 158 -15.53 -4.42 -2.78
CA ASP A 158 -14.58 -5.44 -3.24
C ASP A 158 -14.61 -5.66 -4.76
N GLU A 159 -13.74 -6.54 -5.25
CA GLU A 159 -13.58 -6.80 -6.68
C GLU A 159 -14.79 -7.54 -7.31
N SER A 160 -15.56 -8.29 -6.52
CA SER A 160 -16.78 -8.96 -7.00
C SER A 160 -17.87 -7.92 -7.25
N GLU A 161 -18.12 -7.05 -6.26
CA GLU A 161 -19.08 -5.96 -6.38
C GLU A 161 -18.66 -4.96 -7.47
N ARG A 162 -17.35 -4.74 -7.64
CA ARG A 162 -16.82 -3.89 -8.71
C ARG A 162 -17.29 -4.33 -10.10
N GLN A 163 -17.26 -5.63 -10.38
CA GLN A 163 -17.69 -6.15 -11.68
C GLN A 163 -19.20 -5.94 -11.90
N GLU A 164 -19.98 -6.13 -10.84
CA GLU A 164 -21.44 -5.89 -10.85
C GLU A 164 -21.76 -4.41 -11.07
N ILE A 165 -21.18 -3.51 -10.28
CA ILE A 165 -21.38 -2.06 -10.38
C ILE A 165 -20.96 -1.55 -11.78
N HIS A 166 -19.81 -1.98 -12.31
CA HIS A 166 -19.41 -1.62 -13.67
C HIS A 166 -20.40 -2.11 -14.74
N GLY A 167 -20.97 -3.30 -14.56
CA GLY A 167 -22.02 -3.85 -15.40
C GLY A 167 -23.28 -2.97 -15.38
N ASN A 168 -23.74 -2.61 -14.19
CA ASN A 168 -24.91 -1.78 -13.96
C ASN A 168 -24.72 -0.36 -14.54
N LEU A 169 -23.60 0.29 -14.24
CA LEU A 169 -23.22 1.59 -14.83
C LEU A 169 -23.25 1.53 -16.37
N SER A 170 -22.57 0.55 -16.96
CA SER A 170 -22.51 0.43 -18.43
C SER A 170 -23.89 0.20 -19.05
N MET A 171 -24.75 -0.60 -18.39
CA MET A 171 -26.10 -0.88 -18.87
C MET A 171 -26.96 0.39 -18.83
N MET A 172 -26.99 1.08 -17.69
CA MET A 172 -27.82 2.26 -17.51
C MET A 172 -27.41 3.40 -18.44
N ILE A 173 -26.12 3.68 -18.57
CA ILE A 173 -25.64 4.77 -19.44
C ILE A 173 -25.98 4.51 -20.92
N LYS A 174 -25.98 3.24 -21.37
CA LYS A 174 -26.43 2.87 -22.72
C LYS A 174 -27.92 3.12 -22.94
N LYS A 175 -28.75 3.15 -21.88
CA LYS A 175 -30.19 3.44 -21.98
C LYS A 175 -30.48 4.94 -22.13
N ILE A 176 -29.60 5.84 -21.66
CA ILE A 176 -29.82 7.30 -21.64
C ILE A 176 -30.39 7.87 -22.96
N PRO A 177 -29.86 7.53 -24.15
CA PRO A 177 -30.40 8.06 -25.40
C PRO A 177 -31.87 7.72 -25.65
N GLY A 178 -32.31 6.54 -25.19
CA GLY A 178 -33.66 6.00 -25.40
C GLY A 178 -34.65 6.24 -24.26
N ILE A 179 -34.22 6.81 -23.13
CA ILE A 179 -35.13 7.07 -21.99
C ILE A 179 -36.09 8.21 -22.32
N GLU A 180 -37.36 8.01 -21.97
CA GLU A 180 -38.44 9.00 -22.13
C GLU A 180 -38.55 9.89 -20.88
N ILE A 181 -38.94 11.16 -21.11
CA ILE A 181 -39.22 12.13 -20.05
C ILE A 181 -40.73 12.33 -20.02
N SER A 182 -41.34 12.04 -18.87
CA SER A 182 -42.76 12.29 -18.64
C SER A 182 -43.07 13.79 -18.70
N GLY A 183 -44.35 14.14 -18.89
CA GLY A 183 -44.78 15.55 -18.98
C GLY A 183 -44.50 16.43 -17.74
N GLU A 184 -44.09 15.83 -16.62
CA GLU A 184 -43.66 16.53 -15.39
C GLU A 184 -42.14 16.76 -15.32
N GLY A 185 -41.37 16.39 -16.36
CA GLY A 185 -39.91 16.46 -16.34
C GLY A 185 -39.25 15.32 -15.54
N LYS A 186 -39.99 14.24 -15.24
CA LYS A 186 -39.45 13.06 -14.56
C LYS A 186 -39.00 12.02 -15.58
N VAL A 187 -37.85 11.43 -15.30
CA VAL A 187 -37.24 10.34 -16.08
C VAL A 187 -38.02 9.06 -15.83
N GLU A 188 -38.54 8.43 -16.90
CA GLU A 188 -39.32 7.19 -16.79
C GLU A 188 -38.39 5.97 -16.68
N MET A 189 -38.48 5.25 -15.56
CA MET A 189 -37.67 4.06 -15.24
C MET A 189 -38.52 3.03 -14.49
N ASN A 190 -38.24 1.74 -14.73
CA ASN A 190 -38.81 0.65 -13.93
C ASN A 190 -38.12 0.58 -12.54
N ASP A 191 -38.63 -0.24 -11.63
CA ASP A 191 -38.10 -0.28 -10.26
C ASP A 191 -36.69 -0.88 -10.19
N GLU A 192 -36.35 -1.85 -11.05
CA GLU A 192 -35.00 -2.41 -11.16
C GLU A 192 -33.96 -1.36 -11.59
N ASP A 193 -34.31 -0.52 -12.57
CA ASP A 193 -33.46 0.55 -13.07
C ASP A 193 -33.25 1.65 -12.02
N LYS A 194 -34.27 1.94 -11.18
CA LYS A 194 -34.13 2.88 -10.06
C LYS A 194 -33.15 2.36 -9.01
N ASP A 195 -33.26 1.08 -8.66
CA ASP A 195 -32.35 0.46 -7.70
C ASP A 195 -30.90 0.51 -8.20
N MET A 196 -30.68 0.27 -9.50
CA MET A 196 -29.35 0.34 -10.11
C MET A 196 -28.72 1.73 -10.04
N VAL A 197 -29.51 2.81 -10.18
CA VAL A 197 -28.97 4.19 -10.25
C VAL A 197 -28.93 4.91 -8.91
N THR A 198 -29.44 4.30 -7.84
CA THR A 198 -29.64 4.96 -6.53
C THR A 198 -28.35 5.55 -5.94
N ASN A 199 -27.22 4.85 -6.09
CA ASN A 199 -25.91 5.30 -5.58
C ASN A 199 -25.03 5.95 -6.67
N MET A 200 -25.52 6.05 -7.90
CA MET A 200 -24.76 6.62 -9.00
C MET A 200 -24.70 8.14 -8.88
N SER A 201 -23.49 8.67 -8.89
CA SER A 201 -23.26 10.12 -9.03
C SER A 201 -22.76 10.45 -10.43
N CYS A 202 -22.93 11.70 -10.84
CA CYS A 202 -22.48 12.21 -12.14
C CYS A 202 -21.58 13.43 -11.94
N THR A 203 -20.47 13.49 -12.68
CA THR A 203 -19.65 14.69 -12.84
C THR A 203 -19.67 15.13 -14.30
N PHE A 204 -20.01 16.40 -14.54
CA PHE A 204 -20.12 16.97 -15.88
C PHE A 204 -18.93 17.87 -16.23
N HIS A 205 -18.31 17.59 -17.37
CA HIS A 205 -17.30 18.44 -18.02
C HIS A 205 -17.77 18.76 -19.44
N GLY A 206 -18.15 20.00 -19.73
CA GLY A 206 -18.69 20.33 -21.05
C GLY A 206 -18.43 21.76 -21.49
N ASP A 207 -18.59 21.98 -22.78
CA ASP A 207 -18.49 23.31 -23.41
C ASP A 207 -19.80 24.11 -23.35
N PHE A 208 -20.76 23.63 -22.55
CA PHE A 208 -22.10 24.18 -22.42
C PHE A 208 -22.23 25.00 -21.14
N LEU A 209 -22.91 26.15 -21.24
CA LEU A 209 -23.29 26.92 -20.07
C LEU A 209 -24.61 26.37 -19.52
N LEU A 210 -24.53 25.60 -18.44
CA LEU A 210 -25.67 25.07 -17.70
C LEU A 210 -26.01 25.98 -16.51
N GLU A 211 -27.29 26.03 -16.11
CA GLU A 211 -27.68 26.70 -14.87
C GLU A 211 -27.15 25.94 -13.64
N GLN A 212 -27.20 24.61 -13.71
CA GLN A 212 -26.66 23.70 -12.71
C GLN A 212 -26.09 22.45 -13.40
N ASN A 213 -24.94 21.99 -12.92
CA ASN A 213 -24.34 20.75 -13.41
C ASN A 213 -25.08 19.54 -12.83
N PRO A 214 -25.28 18.46 -13.61
CA PRO A 214 -25.92 17.25 -13.12
C PRO A 214 -25.01 16.54 -12.12
N THR A 215 -25.63 16.05 -11.04
CA THR A 215 -24.98 15.33 -9.95
C THR A 215 -25.54 13.91 -9.76
N SER A 216 -26.74 13.63 -10.30
CA SER A 216 -27.36 12.30 -10.33
C SER A 216 -27.53 11.76 -11.74
N TYR A 217 -27.94 10.49 -11.84
CA TYR A 217 -28.28 9.86 -13.11
C TYR A 217 -29.46 10.55 -13.82
N GLU A 218 -30.53 10.87 -13.10
CA GLU A 218 -31.73 11.51 -13.66
C GLU A 218 -31.42 12.91 -14.18
N GLU A 219 -30.67 13.71 -13.40
CA GLU A 219 -30.22 15.04 -13.83
C GLU A 219 -29.38 14.94 -15.11
N ALA A 220 -28.51 13.94 -15.20
CA ALA A 220 -27.70 13.71 -16.40
C ALA A 220 -28.55 13.35 -17.64
N VAL A 221 -29.62 12.57 -17.47
CA VAL A 221 -30.57 12.27 -18.56
C VAL A 221 -31.26 13.54 -19.05
N LEU A 222 -31.71 14.41 -18.15
CA LEU A 222 -32.33 15.69 -18.50
C LEU A 222 -31.36 16.57 -19.30
N VAL A 223 -30.16 16.78 -18.75
CA VAL A 223 -29.12 17.57 -19.42
C VAL A 223 -28.78 17.00 -20.80
N TYR A 224 -28.63 15.67 -20.92
CA TYR A 224 -28.35 15.01 -22.20
C TYR A 224 -29.39 15.35 -23.28
N LYS A 225 -30.69 15.35 -22.93
CA LYS A 225 -31.75 15.67 -23.89
C LYS A 225 -31.76 17.14 -24.29
N GLU A 226 -31.24 18.03 -23.45
CA GLU A 226 -31.12 19.46 -23.72
C GLU A 226 -29.88 19.82 -24.55
N LEU A 227 -28.77 19.06 -24.45
CA LEU A 227 -27.48 19.36 -25.11
C LEU A 227 -27.61 19.81 -26.58
N PRO A 228 -28.37 19.13 -27.46
CA PRO A 228 -28.48 19.54 -28.86
C PRO A 228 -29.09 20.93 -29.05
N THR A 229 -29.97 21.35 -28.14
CA THR A 229 -30.63 22.66 -28.20
C THR A 229 -29.78 23.78 -27.62
N LEU A 230 -28.85 23.45 -26.71
CA LEU A 230 -27.98 24.39 -26.03
C LEU A 230 -26.91 25.01 -26.94
N LEU A 231 -26.62 24.41 -28.10
CA LEU A 231 -25.74 25.01 -29.12
C LEU A 231 -26.35 26.27 -29.78
N GLY A 232 -27.67 26.44 -29.65
CA GLY A 232 -28.40 27.50 -30.33
C GLY A 232 -28.88 27.11 -31.73
N LYS A 233 -29.80 27.90 -32.30
CA LYS A 233 -30.46 27.54 -33.58
C LYS A 233 -29.50 27.56 -34.76
N ASP A 234 -28.50 28.44 -34.70
CA ASP A 234 -27.49 28.63 -35.75
C ASP A 234 -26.08 28.27 -35.24
N GLY A 235 -25.98 27.61 -34.07
CA GLY A 235 -24.70 27.29 -33.46
C GLY A 235 -24.01 28.48 -32.80
N GLU A 236 -24.75 29.51 -32.40
CA GLU A 236 -24.23 30.76 -31.84
C GLU A 236 -23.41 30.58 -30.55
N LYS A 237 -23.60 29.46 -29.84
CA LYS A 237 -22.82 29.10 -28.63
C LYS A 237 -21.73 28.07 -28.90
N ALA A 238 -21.50 27.69 -30.15
CA ALA A 238 -20.48 26.72 -30.52
C ALA A 238 -19.07 27.28 -30.28
N VAL A 239 -18.19 26.43 -29.74
CA VAL A 239 -16.78 26.71 -29.50
C VAL A 239 -15.91 25.98 -30.53
N PRO A 240 -14.64 26.39 -30.72
CA PRO A 240 -13.70 25.63 -31.52
C PRO A 240 -13.51 24.21 -30.95
N VAL A 241 -13.75 23.18 -31.77
CA VAL A 241 -13.53 21.77 -31.40
C VAL A 241 -12.22 21.25 -31.99
N LYS A 242 -12.00 21.53 -33.28
CA LYS A 242 -10.80 21.12 -34.03
C LYS A 242 -10.34 22.26 -34.93
N VAL A 243 -9.03 22.47 -35.04
CA VAL A 243 -8.45 23.54 -35.85
C VAL A 243 -7.38 23.04 -36.79
N TRP A 244 -7.21 23.73 -37.92
CA TRP A 244 -6.20 23.47 -38.93
C TRP A 244 -5.21 24.62 -38.95
N LEU A 245 -3.95 24.27 -38.75
CA LEU A 245 -2.83 25.17 -38.67
C LEU A 245 -2.08 25.18 -40.00
N TYR A 246 -1.83 26.37 -40.54
CA TYR A 246 -0.97 26.56 -41.69
C TYR A 246 0.41 27.08 -41.24
N PRO A 247 1.51 26.45 -41.67
CA PRO A 247 2.85 26.83 -41.25
C PRO A 247 3.28 28.15 -41.89
N LEU A 248 3.77 29.08 -41.08
CA LEU A 248 4.14 30.44 -41.52
C LEU A 248 5.39 30.47 -42.38
N ASN A 249 6.28 29.47 -42.24
CA ASN A 249 7.49 29.36 -43.06
C ASN A 249 7.19 29.15 -44.56
N LYS A 250 5.99 28.66 -44.91
CA LYS A 250 5.53 28.57 -46.30
C LYS A 250 5.13 29.92 -46.90
N LEU A 251 4.87 30.91 -46.05
CA LEU A 251 4.58 32.29 -46.46
C LEU A 251 5.84 33.15 -46.46
N ASN A 252 6.75 32.89 -45.52
CA ASN A 252 8.01 33.61 -45.37
C ASN A 252 9.07 32.69 -44.74
N ASP A 253 10.16 32.41 -45.46
CA ASP A 253 11.21 31.47 -45.05
C ASP A 253 11.92 31.85 -43.74
N VAL A 254 11.79 33.10 -43.26
CA VAL A 254 12.37 33.58 -41.99
C VAL A 254 11.51 33.20 -40.78
N ALA A 255 10.24 32.83 -40.99
CA ALA A 255 9.32 32.50 -39.90
C ALA A 255 9.82 31.32 -39.05
N ALA A 256 9.47 31.32 -37.77
CA ALA A 256 9.78 30.18 -36.91
C ALA A 256 9.10 28.90 -37.41
N GLN A 257 9.77 27.76 -37.23
CA GLN A 257 9.26 26.45 -37.63
C GLN A 257 9.56 25.40 -36.55
N ILE A 258 8.89 24.26 -36.64
CA ILE A 258 9.28 23.06 -35.91
C ILE A 258 10.40 22.39 -36.71
N ASN A 259 11.58 22.26 -36.10
CA ASN A 259 12.74 21.63 -36.72
C ASN A 259 12.80 20.12 -36.45
N ASN A 260 12.39 19.67 -35.26
CA ASN A 260 12.31 18.25 -34.90
C ASN A 260 10.96 17.90 -34.29
N MET A 261 10.49 16.67 -34.51
CA MET A 261 9.30 16.13 -33.86
C MET A 261 9.71 15.20 -32.72
N VAL A 262 8.89 15.13 -31.68
CA VAL A 262 9.02 14.07 -30.67
C VAL A 262 8.31 12.83 -31.21
N SER A 263 9.01 11.70 -31.22
CA SER A 263 8.47 10.45 -31.72
C SER A 263 7.29 9.97 -30.87
N GLU A 264 6.30 9.36 -31.53
CA GLU A 264 5.15 8.77 -30.84
C GLU A 264 5.56 7.70 -29.83
N SER A 265 6.71 7.04 -30.06
CA SER A 265 7.29 6.09 -29.11
C SER A 265 7.67 6.75 -27.78
N LEU A 266 8.33 7.91 -27.79
CA LEU A 266 8.66 8.62 -26.54
C LEU A 266 7.42 9.20 -25.86
N VAL A 267 6.45 9.69 -26.63
CA VAL A 267 5.17 10.13 -26.06
C VAL A 267 4.46 8.97 -25.37
N SER A 268 4.44 7.79 -26.00
CA SER A 268 3.86 6.58 -25.41
C SER A 268 4.60 6.15 -24.14
N GLN A 269 5.93 6.31 -24.07
CA GLN A 269 6.71 6.06 -22.85
C GLN A 269 6.37 7.06 -21.73
N LEU A 270 6.31 8.36 -22.04
CA LEU A 270 5.90 9.39 -21.07
C LEU A 270 4.49 9.12 -20.53
N LYS A 271 3.56 8.78 -21.42
CA LYS A 271 2.19 8.38 -21.07
C LYS A 271 2.16 7.20 -20.11
N LYS A 272 2.94 6.15 -20.39
CA LYS A 272 3.06 4.99 -19.50
C LYS A 272 3.63 5.36 -18.13
N VAL A 273 4.58 6.29 -18.08
CA VAL A 273 5.09 6.83 -16.79
C VAL A 273 3.97 7.52 -16.01
N MET A 274 3.14 8.32 -16.67
CA MET A 274 1.99 8.98 -16.01
C MET A 274 0.94 7.98 -15.51
N GLU A 275 0.71 6.90 -16.25
CA GLU A 275 -0.16 5.81 -15.81
C GLU A 275 0.43 5.05 -14.61
N ASP A 276 1.73 4.74 -14.63
CA ASP A 276 2.42 4.07 -13.52
C ASP A 276 2.35 4.92 -12.23
N PHE A 277 2.56 6.25 -12.32
CA PHE A 277 2.46 7.15 -11.15
C PHE A 277 1.04 7.23 -10.60
N HIS A 278 0.06 7.37 -11.49
CA HIS A 278 -1.34 7.45 -11.08
C HIS A 278 -1.83 6.18 -10.38
N GLU A 279 -1.45 5.01 -10.90
CA GLU A 279 -1.75 3.72 -10.29
C GLU A 279 -1.15 3.61 -8.87
N ALA A 280 0.09 4.05 -8.67
CA ALA A 280 0.73 4.07 -7.37
C ALA A 280 0.02 5.03 -6.39
N GLU A 281 -0.44 6.19 -6.86
CA GLU A 281 -1.23 7.14 -6.05
C GLU A 281 -2.56 6.53 -5.59
N MET A 282 -3.31 5.86 -6.48
CA MET A 282 -4.57 5.19 -6.13
C MET A 282 -4.34 4.07 -5.10
N ARG A 283 -3.36 3.19 -5.33
CA ARG A 283 -2.99 2.12 -4.39
C ARG A 283 -2.65 2.68 -3.00
N THR A 284 -1.86 3.74 -2.97
CA THR A 284 -1.47 4.40 -1.72
C THR A 284 -2.68 4.99 -1.01
N THR A 285 -3.61 5.60 -1.74
CA THR A 285 -4.86 6.17 -1.20
C THR A 285 -5.72 5.09 -0.55
N ASP A 286 -5.88 3.95 -1.22
CA ASP A 286 -6.63 2.80 -0.68
C ASP A 286 -5.97 2.24 0.60
N LEU A 287 -4.63 2.16 0.61
CA LEU A 287 -3.88 1.74 1.79
C LEU A 287 -3.97 2.73 2.94
N LEU A 288 -3.99 4.04 2.67
CA LEU A 288 -4.17 5.09 3.67
C LEU A 288 -5.54 5.00 4.34
N VAL A 289 -6.59 4.64 3.60
CA VAL A 289 -7.93 4.39 4.19
C VAL A 289 -7.86 3.17 5.13
N LYS A 290 -7.24 2.07 4.68
CA LYS A 290 -7.10 0.85 5.50
C LYS A 290 -6.25 1.08 6.75
N SER A 291 -5.15 1.82 6.64
CA SER A 291 -4.28 2.15 7.79
C SER A 291 -4.98 3.03 8.82
N LYS A 292 -5.85 3.97 8.39
CA LYS A 292 -6.71 4.76 9.28
C LYS A 292 -7.72 3.90 10.01
N ILE A 293 -8.40 2.98 9.32
CA ILE A 293 -9.37 2.04 9.93
C ILE A 293 -8.67 1.17 10.99
N LEU A 294 -7.46 0.70 10.68
CA LEU A 294 -6.65 -0.08 11.62
C LEU A 294 -5.92 0.77 12.66
N LYS A 295 -6.00 2.11 12.61
CA LYS A 295 -5.27 3.03 13.50
C LYS A 295 -3.74 2.78 13.55
N THR A 296 -3.13 2.37 12.43
CA THR A 296 -1.69 2.05 12.34
C THR A 296 -0.88 3.29 11.92
N ASP A 297 -0.52 4.15 12.87
CA ASP A 297 0.18 5.41 12.59
C ASP A 297 1.53 5.20 11.89
N ASP A 298 2.36 4.23 12.32
CA ASP A 298 3.67 3.96 11.69
C ASP A 298 3.55 3.62 10.18
N ILE A 299 2.55 2.83 9.78
CA ILE A 299 2.33 2.49 8.36
C ILE A 299 1.74 3.69 7.61
N ARG A 300 0.83 4.44 8.24
CA ARG A 300 0.22 5.63 7.64
C ARG A 300 1.30 6.67 7.31
N ASP A 301 2.18 6.97 8.25
CA ASP A 301 3.23 7.98 8.07
C ASP A 301 4.19 7.59 6.92
N LYS A 302 4.48 6.29 6.75
CA LYS A 302 5.27 5.76 5.62
C LYS A 302 4.56 5.95 4.27
N LEU A 303 3.25 5.66 4.21
CA LEU A 303 2.43 5.86 3.01
C LEU A 303 2.29 7.35 2.64
N GLU A 304 2.11 8.23 3.64
CA GLU A 304 2.05 9.69 3.46
C GLU A 304 3.39 10.25 2.96
N LEU A 305 4.51 9.74 3.47
CA LEU A 305 5.84 10.07 2.97
C LEU A 305 6.00 9.64 1.51
N PHE A 306 5.64 8.40 1.16
CA PHE A 306 5.68 7.93 -0.23
C PHE A 306 4.86 8.82 -1.16
N GLN A 307 3.60 9.13 -0.80
CA GLN A 307 2.72 9.98 -1.60
C GLN A 307 3.32 11.39 -1.80
N THR A 308 3.90 11.96 -0.75
CA THR A 308 4.56 13.27 -0.81
C THR A 308 5.77 13.22 -1.76
N LYS A 309 6.63 12.20 -1.64
CA LYS A 309 7.83 12.08 -2.47
C LYS A 309 7.51 11.77 -3.93
N LEU A 310 6.47 10.97 -4.21
CA LEU A 310 5.99 10.73 -5.57
C LEU A 310 5.49 12.02 -6.23
N ARG A 311 4.74 12.84 -5.49
CA ARG A 311 4.27 14.15 -5.97
C ARG A 311 5.43 15.10 -6.26
N ASP A 312 6.37 15.23 -5.33
CA ASP A 312 7.57 16.06 -5.49
C ASP A 312 8.40 15.63 -6.72
N PHE A 313 8.62 14.33 -6.87
CA PHE A 313 9.36 13.78 -8.00
C PHE A 313 8.63 14.04 -9.32
N THR A 314 7.32 13.79 -9.38
CA THR A 314 6.49 13.99 -10.57
C THR A 314 6.53 15.46 -11.04
N ALA A 315 6.44 16.41 -10.11
CA ALA A 315 6.50 17.83 -10.43
C ALA A 315 7.84 18.23 -11.09
N VAL A 316 8.97 17.85 -10.49
CA VAL A 316 10.30 18.13 -11.07
C VAL A 316 10.53 17.39 -12.39
N PHE A 317 10.07 16.15 -12.46
CA PHE A 317 10.17 15.32 -13.66
C PHE A 317 9.46 15.96 -14.84
N LEU A 318 8.21 16.41 -14.66
CA LEU A 318 7.41 17.04 -15.71
C LEU A 318 7.87 18.47 -16.03
N GLN A 319 8.33 19.23 -15.04
CA GLN A 319 8.93 20.54 -15.29
C GLN A 319 10.13 20.44 -16.23
N THR A 320 10.98 19.43 -16.04
CA THR A 320 12.12 19.19 -16.94
C THR A 320 11.65 18.81 -18.35
N VAL A 321 10.59 18.00 -18.47
CA VAL A 321 9.98 17.67 -19.79
C VAL A 321 9.42 18.94 -20.46
N ALA A 322 8.79 19.85 -19.69
CA ALA A 322 8.26 21.11 -20.19
C ALA A 322 9.33 22.03 -20.79
N GLU A 323 10.56 21.98 -20.27
CA GLU A 323 11.70 22.71 -20.80
C GLU A 323 12.31 22.01 -22.03
N MET A 324 12.36 20.67 -22.02
CA MET A 324 12.93 19.87 -23.11
C MET A 324 12.08 19.90 -24.38
N LEU A 325 10.74 19.83 -24.27
CA LEU A 325 9.84 19.72 -25.43
C LEU A 325 9.98 20.89 -26.42
N PRO A 326 9.92 22.17 -26.01
CA PRO A 326 10.14 23.30 -26.92
C PRO A 326 11.55 23.32 -27.50
N ALA A 327 12.56 23.01 -26.69
CA ALA A 327 13.96 22.99 -27.11
C ALA A 327 14.25 21.92 -28.16
N ILE A 328 13.64 20.73 -28.03
CA ILE A 328 13.67 19.66 -29.05
C ILE A 328 12.96 20.15 -30.31
N ARG A 329 11.74 20.68 -30.19
CA ARG A 329 10.97 21.15 -31.35
C ARG A 329 11.65 22.30 -32.09
N GLN A 330 12.42 23.13 -31.39
CA GLN A 330 13.26 24.18 -31.98
C GLN A 330 14.54 23.64 -32.62
N GLY A 331 14.94 22.40 -32.35
CA GLY A 331 16.18 21.80 -32.85
C GLY A 331 17.42 22.16 -32.05
N THR A 332 17.26 22.75 -30.86
CA THR A 332 18.38 23.09 -29.96
C THR A 332 18.80 21.93 -29.07
N LEU A 333 17.91 20.95 -28.86
CA LEU A 333 18.20 19.70 -28.18
C LEU A 333 17.86 18.51 -29.07
N GLU A 334 18.64 17.44 -28.93
CA GLU A 334 18.33 16.15 -29.54
C GLU A 334 17.23 15.43 -28.75
N GLU A 335 16.39 14.70 -29.46
CA GLU A 335 15.32 13.89 -28.87
C GLU A 335 15.85 12.85 -27.85
N LYS A 336 17.10 12.40 -28.03
CA LYS A 336 17.78 11.48 -27.10
C LYS A 336 17.79 12.00 -25.67
N VAL A 337 17.88 13.31 -25.46
CA VAL A 337 17.91 13.92 -24.12
C VAL A 337 16.61 13.63 -23.35
N LEU A 338 15.46 13.65 -24.04
CA LEU A 338 14.18 13.26 -23.44
C LEU A 338 14.17 11.78 -23.09
N ARG A 339 14.68 10.91 -23.98
CA ARG A 339 14.79 9.46 -23.71
C ARG A 339 15.63 9.20 -22.46
N ASP A 340 16.82 9.80 -22.39
CA ASP A 340 17.73 9.67 -21.27
C ASP A 340 17.06 10.17 -19.97
N HIS A 341 16.24 11.23 -20.04
CA HIS A 341 15.45 11.72 -18.90
C HIS A 341 14.36 10.75 -18.44
N LEU A 342 13.60 10.16 -19.38
CA LEU A 342 12.62 9.11 -19.05
C LEU A 342 13.30 7.90 -18.38
N ASP A 343 14.53 7.57 -18.81
CA ASP A 343 15.31 6.46 -18.27
C ASP A 343 15.87 6.73 -16.85
N LYS A 344 16.03 7.99 -16.41
CA LYS A 344 16.47 8.33 -15.04
C LYS A 344 15.52 7.84 -13.95
N ARG A 345 14.30 7.46 -14.30
CA ARG A 345 13.37 6.81 -13.37
C ARG A 345 13.88 5.45 -12.90
N LYS A 346 14.70 4.77 -13.70
CA LYS A 346 15.30 3.49 -13.31
C LYS A 346 16.31 3.74 -12.18
N GLY A 347 16.10 3.09 -11.04
CA GLY A 347 16.95 3.24 -9.88
C GLY A 347 16.69 4.53 -9.07
N SER A 348 15.60 5.25 -9.35
CA SER A 348 15.13 6.36 -8.50
C SER A 348 14.18 5.88 -7.40
N GLY A 349 13.84 4.59 -7.34
CA GLY A 349 12.73 4.10 -6.51
C GLY A 349 11.34 4.40 -7.08
N PHE A 350 11.22 5.22 -8.14
CA PHE A 350 9.94 5.53 -8.79
C PHE A 350 9.76 4.80 -10.13
N SER A 351 10.55 3.76 -10.41
CA SER A 351 10.18 2.83 -11.48
C SER A 351 8.97 1.99 -11.07
N ARG A 352 8.20 1.51 -12.06
CA ARG A 352 6.99 0.71 -11.80
C ARG A 352 7.28 -0.46 -10.89
N ASN A 353 8.34 -1.21 -11.18
CA ASN A 353 8.68 -2.41 -10.42
C ASN A 353 9.09 -2.09 -8.98
N GLU A 354 9.82 -0.99 -8.76
CA GLU A 354 10.24 -0.57 -7.41
C GLU A 354 9.01 -0.13 -6.57
N MET A 355 8.14 0.71 -7.15
CA MET A 355 6.90 1.14 -6.48
C MET A 355 5.95 -0.04 -6.22
N ASP A 356 5.71 -0.88 -7.22
CA ASP A 356 4.81 -2.03 -7.09
C ASP A 356 5.32 -2.99 -6.02
N SER A 357 6.63 -3.29 -6.01
CA SER A 357 7.23 -4.16 -4.99
C SER A 357 7.01 -3.63 -3.57
N TRP A 358 7.20 -2.32 -3.35
CA TRP A 358 7.01 -1.73 -2.03
C TRP A 358 5.54 -1.67 -1.62
N LEU A 359 4.65 -1.31 -2.55
CA LEU A 359 3.21 -1.27 -2.30
C LEU A 359 2.62 -2.67 -2.04
N ASP A 360 3.09 -3.70 -2.74
CA ASP A 360 2.73 -5.11 -2.48
C ASP A 360 3.12 -5.53 -1.05
N GLU A 361 4.27 -5.04 -0.57
CA GLU A 361 4.72 -5.27 0.81
C GLU A 361 3.82 -4.57 1.83
N LYS A 362 3.45 -3.31 1.60
CA LYS A 362 2.51 -2.58 2.46
C LYS A 362 1.11 -3.22 2.44
N GLU A 363 0.63 -3.67 1.28
CA GLU A 363 -0.63 -4.43 1.15
C GLU A 363 -0.61 -5.71 1.97
N THR A 364 0.50 -6.45 1.92
CA THR A 364 0.68 -7.69 2.70
C THR A 364 0.71 -7.40 4.20
N GLU A 365 1.47 -6.39 4.62
CA GLU A 365 1.59 -6.00 6.03
C GLU A 365 0.24 -5.59 6.62
N ILE A 366 -0.48 -4.68 5.95
CA ILE A 366 -1.84 -4.27 6.32
C ILE A 366 -2.81 -5.46 6.28
N GLY A 367 -2.66 -6.35 5.30
CA GLY A 367 -3.45 -7.57 5.17
C GLY A 367 -3.33 -8.48 6.40
N VAL A 368 -2.11 -8.74 6.86
CA VAL A 368 -1.83 -9.53 8.06
C VAL A 368 -2.50 -8.89 9.28
N LEU A 369 -2.28 -7.58 9.50
CA LEU A 369 -2.90 -6.86 10.60
C LEU A 369 -4.42 -6.97 10.56
N SER A 370 -5.02 -6.76 9.38
CA SER A 370 -6.46 -6.85 9.18
C SER A 370 -7.02 -8.23 9.50
N THR A 371 -6.31 -9.31 9.13
CA THR A 371 -6.77 -10.67 9.45
C THR A 371 -6.84 -10.90 10.96
N TYR A 372 -5.81 -10.53 11.70
CA TYR A 372 -5.75 -10.75 13.14
C TYR A 372 -6.72 -9.83 13.90
N THR A 373 -6.83 -8.55 13.53
CA THR A 373 -7.77 -7.62 14.16
C THR A 373 -9.23 -8.06 13.93
N LYS A 374 -9.59 -8.49 12.71
CA LYS A 374 -10.92 -9.03 12.40
C LYS A 374 -11.22 -10.33 13.16
N THR A 375 -10.22 -11.17 13.38
CA THR A 375 -10.38 -12.43 14.12
C THR A 375 -10.67 -12.17 15.60
N MET A 376 -9.99 -11.20 16.20
CA MET A 376 -10.13 -10.85 17.62
C MET A 376 -11.39 -10.04 17.91
N LYS A 377 -11.77 -9.09 17.03
CA LYS A 377 -12.88 -8.15 17.23
C LYS A 377 -12.76 -7.29 18.51
N TYR A 378 -11.55 -7.11 19.01
CA TYR A 378 -11.28 -6.22 20.14
C TYR A 378 -11.14 -4.77 19.68
N ASP A 379 -11.36 -3.82 20.61
CA ASP A 379 -11.12 -2.40 20.31
C ASP A 379 -9.62 -2.14 20.12
N ILE A 380 -9.30 -1.24 19.20
CA ILE A 380 -7.92 -0.87 18.87
C ILE A 380 -7.62 0.45 19.59
N LYS A 381 -6.66 0.45 20.52
CA LYS A 381 -6.18 1.64 21.22
C LYS A 381 -4.75 1.99 20.78
N ARG A 382 -4.57 3.22 20.30
CA ARG A 382 -3.25 3.73 19.92
C ARG A 382 -2.39 4.00 21.16
N PRO A 383 -1.07 3.77 21.10
CA PRO A 383 -0.17 4.26 22.15
C PRO A 383 -0.33 5.76 22.34
N GLY A 384 -0.47 6.21 23.60
CA GLY A 384 -0.69 7.61 23.95
C GLY A 384 -2.00 7.85 24.71
N PRO A 385 -2.57 9.07 24.65
CA PRO A 385 -3.59 9.51 25.61
C PRO A 385 -4.83 8.62 25.72
N GLU A 386 -5.32 8.08 24.60
CA GLU A 386 -6.51 7.20 24.58
C GLU A 386 -6.26 5.92 25.39
N LEU A 387 -5.06 5.34 25.28
CA LEU A 387 -4.68 4.16 26.03
C LEU A 387 -4.33 4.51 27.48
N ASP A 388 -3.61 5.61 27.71
CA ASP A 388 -3.18 6.03 29.05
C ASP A 388 -4.38 6.34 29.96
N VAL A 389 -5.43 6.97 29.41
CA VAL A 389 -6.69 7.22 30.16
C VAL A 389 -7.37 5.91 30.53
N LEU A 390 -7.45 4.96 29.60
CA LEU A 390 -8.08 3.66 29.86
C LEU A 390 -7.31 2.84 30.89
N LEU A 391 -5.97 2.89 30.87
CA LEU A 391 -5.12 2.20 31.84
C LEU A 391 -5.28 2.75 33.28
N LEU A 392 -5.73 3.99 33.42
CA LEU A 392 -5.93 4.67 34.70
C LEU A 392 -7.41 4.78 35.11
N ASP A 393 -8.30 4.13 34.37
CA ASP A 393 -9.73 4.16 34.63
C ASP A 393 -10.06 3.38 35.93
N PRO A 394 -10.64 4.03 36.96
CA PRO A 394 -10.95 3.37 38.23
C PRO A 394 -12.03 2.29 38.13
N GLU A 395 -12.79 2.23 37.03
CA GLU A 395 -13.78 1.17 36.78
C GLU A 395 -13.18 -0.06 36.07
N VAL A 396 -11.88 -0.01 35.70
CA VAL A 396 -11.20 -1.07 34.96
C VAL A 396 -10.14 -1.75 35.83
N ASP A 397 -10.48 -2.92 36.38
CA ASP A 397 -9.59 -3.68 37.24
C ASP A 397 -8.41 -4.32 36.49
N LYS A 398 -8.66 -4.88 35.30
CA LYS A 398 -7.68 -5.62 34.49
C LYS A 398 -7.86 -5.42 33.00
N ILE A 399 -6.74 -5.25 32.32
CA ILE A 399 -6.67 -5.13 30.86
C ILE A 399 -5.67 -6.15 30.30
N PHE A 400 -6.12 -6.92 29.31
CA PHE A 400 -5.27 -7.75 28.47
C PHE A 400 -5.11 -7.12 27.09
N MET A 401 -3.87 -6.90 26.69
CA MET A 401 -3.53 -6.16 25.49
C MET A 401 -2.72 -7.02 24.54
N PHE A 402 -3.26 -7.29 23.36
CA PHE A 402 -2.51 -7.82 22.23
C PHE A 402 -1.77 -6.67 21.53
N SER A 403 -0.44 -6.66 21.56
CA SER A 403 0.36 -5.65 20.89
C SER A 403 1.06 -6.23 19.66
N PHE A 404 0.90 -5.60 18.51
CA PHE A 404 1.84 -5.79 17.39
C PHE A 404 3.10 -4.98 17.67
N THR A 405 4.25 -5.63 17.61
CA THR A 405 5.50 -5.10 18.17
C THR A 405 6.52 -4.65 17.14
N SER A 406 6.25 -4.87 15.85
CA SER A 406 7.24 -4.76 14.78
C SER A 406 6.87 -3.77 13.65
N LEU A 407 5.93 -2.84 13.89
CA LEU A 407 5.55 -1.84 12.87
C LEU A 407 6.55 -0.68 12.74
N LYS A 408 7.29 -0.39 13.81
CA LYS A 408 8.28 0.67 13.87
C LYS A 408 9.66 0.15 13.44
N TYR A 409 9.94 0.24 12.14
CA TYR A 409 11.23 -0.08 11.53
C TYR A 409 11.52 0.89 10.38
N GLU A 410 12.81 1.17 10.16
CA GLU A 410 13.26 1.97 9.02
C GLU A 410 13.21 1.14 7.74
N GLU A 411 12.94 1.80 6.61
CA GLU A 411 12.87 1.15 5.30
C GLU A 411 13.82 1.85 4.34
N GLU A 412 14.80 1.11 3.83
CA GLU A 412 15.80 1.62 2.90
C GLU A 412 15.17 2.21 1.62
N TYR A 413 14.05 1.65 1.18
CA TYR A 413 13.27 2.18 0.06
C TYR A 413 12.82 3.63 0.30
N LEU A 414 12.32 3.95 1.50
CA LEU A 414 11.88 5.30 1.84
C LEU A 414 13.04 6.29 1.90
N ASN A 415 14.22 5.83 2.34
CA ASN A 415 15.45 6.62 2.28
C ASN A 415 15.88 6.91 0.83
N THR A 416 15.76 5.91 -0.05
CA THR A 416 16.07 6.04 -1.47
C THR A 416 15.18 7.09 -2.13
N ILE A 417 13.85 6.94 -2.05
CA ILE A 417 12.92 7.88 -2.69
C ILE A 417 13.00 9.30 -2.11
N SER A 418 13.42 9.44 -0.85
CA SER A 418 13.58 10.74 -0.21
C SER A 418 14.70 11.58 -0.83
N GLN A 419 15.69 10.94 -1.47
CA GLN A 419 16.80 11.62 -2.15
C GLN A 419 16.54 11.77 -3.65
N SER A 420 15.59 11.03 -4.22
CA SER A 420 15.37 10.92 -5.66
C SER A 420 15.03 12.24 -6.35
N THR A 421 14.26 13.12 -5.70
CA THR A 421 13.93 14.43 -6.26
C THR A 421 15.17 15.33 -6.40
N GLU A 422 16.04 15.35 -5.38
CA GLU A 422 17.29 16.12 -5.44
C GLU A 422 18.30 15.49 -6.39
N ASN A 423 18.35 14.16 -6.46
CA ASN A 423 19.17 13.45 -7.45
C ASN A 423 18.74 13.77 -8.88
N LEU A 424 17.42 13.85 -9.13
CA LEU A 424 16.88 14.23 -10.43
C LEU A 424 17.27 15.66 -10.81
N LYS A 425 17.12 16.63 -9.89
CA LYS A 425 17.53 18.04 -10.12
C LYS A 425 19.02 18.17 -10.43
N ASN A 426 19.85 17.43 -9.70
CA ASN A 426 21.31 17.48 -9.82
C ASN A 426 21.87 16.56 -10.92
N ASN A 427 21.01 15.90 -11.72
CA ASN A 427 21.39 14.93 -12.75
C ASN A 427 22.28 13.78 -12.23
N ILE A 428 22.10 13.37 -10.97
CA ILE A 428 22.83 12.27 -10.36
C ILE A 428 22.16 10.96 -10.77
N THR A 429 22.91 10.08 -11.43
CA THR A 429 22.44 8.72 -11.77
C THR A 429 23.00 7.74 -10.75
N ILE A 430 22.13 7.08 -9.98
CA ILE A 430 22.56 6.03 -9.04
C ILE A 430 22.71 4.72 -9.83
N PRO A 431 23.89 4.06 -9.80
CA PRO A 431 24.06 2.76 -10.44
C PRO A 431 23.14 1.71 -9.80
N ALA A 432 22.47 0.90 -10.63
CA ALA A 432 21.57 -0.18 -10.18
C ALA A 432 22.21 -1.18 -9.18
N HIS A 433 23.54 -1.21 -9.12
CA HIS A 433 24.33 -2.14 -8.29
C HIS A 433 24.54 -1.61 -6.87
N ALA A 434 24.35 -0.30 -6.65
CA ALA A 434 24.42 0.33 -5.33
C ALA A 434 23.10 0.16 -4.54
N GLN A 435 22.03 -0.30 -5.18
CA GLN A 435 20.71 -0.57 -4.58
C GLN A 435 20.53 -2.02 -4.11
N ASN A 436 21.55 -2.88 -4.29
CA ASN A 436 21.49 -4.30 -3.91
C ASN A 436 22.12 -4.51 -2.51
N THR A 437 21.66 -3.70 -1.58
CA THR A 437 21.85 -3.84 -0.14
C THR A 437 20.87 -4.91 0.34
N ARG A 438 21.35 -5.76 1.25
CA ARG A 438 20.71 -6.99 1.70
C ARG A 438 19.27 -6.71 2.13
N ALA A 439 18.28 -7.11 1.32
CA ALA A 439 16.87 -6.91 1.62
C ALA A 439 16.57 -7.35 3.06
N GLU A 440 16.28 -6.39 3.93
CA GLU A 440 15.80 -6.70 5.27
C GLU A 440 14.52 -7.49 5.12
N ILE A 441 14.47 -8.69 5.71
CA ILE A 441 13.29 -9.55 5.62
C ILE A 441 12.19 -8.84 6.44
N PRO A 442 11.07 -8.43 5.82
CA PRO A 442 9.98 -7.79 6.56
C PRO A 442 9.51 -8.69 7.70
N TRP A 443 9.12 -8.10 8.84
CA TRP A 443 8.82 -8.86 10.06
C TRP A 443 7.76 -9.95 9.84
N TYR A 444 6.76 -9.71 8.99
CA TYR A 444 5.69 -10.66 8.66
C TYR A 444 6.15 -11.82 7.74
N LYS A 445 7.35 -11.73 7.16
CA LYS A 445 8.02 -12.82 6.42
C LYS A 445 9.08 -13.54 7.28
N ALA A 446 9.37 -13.06 8.49
CA ALA A 446 10.37 -13.67 9.36
C ALA A 446 9.96 -15.08 9.80
N ALA A 447 10.92 -16.00 9.90
CA ALA A 447 10.65 -17.37 10.35
C ALA A 447 10.13 -17.35 11.80
N GLY A 448 9.07 -18.13 12.08
CA GLY A 448 8.48 -18.22 13.43
C GLY A 448 7.45 -17.14 13.76
N VAL A 449 7.30 -16.09 12.93
CA VAL A 449 6.39 -14.97 13.26
C VAL A 449 4.93 -15.40 13.33
N LYS A 450 4.52 -16.35 12.48
CA LYS A 450 3.16 -16.90 12.49
C LYS A 450 2.88 -17.62 13.80
N GLU A 451 3.83 -18.43 14.27
CA GLU A 451 3.75 -19.15 15.52
C GLU A 451 3.62 -18.17 16.70
N VAL A 452 4.43 -17.11 16.72
CA VAL A 452 4.35 -16.05 17.73
C VAL A 452 2.97 -15.37 17.74
N LEU A 453 2.47 -14.96 16.57
CA LEU A 453 1.15 -14.34 16.45
C LEU A 453 0.03 -15.26 16.92
N LEU A 454 0.08 -16.55 16.57
CA LEU A 454 -0.90 -17.54 17.02
C LEU A 454 -0.81 -17.84 18.52
N MET A 455 0.40 -17.87 19.09
CA MET A 455 0.59 -18.03 20.53
C MET A 455 -0.01 -16.85 21.30
N ALA A 456 0.28 -15.62 20.86
CA ALA A 456 -0.30 -14.41 21.44
C ALA A 456 -1.84 -14.40 21.31
N LEU A 457 -2.37 -14.76 20.14
CA LEU A 457 -3.82 -14.84 19.91
C LEU A 457 -4.49 -15.88 20.82
N ASN A 458 -3.89 -17.07 20.97
CA ASN A 458 -4.42 -18.11 21.85
C ASN A 458 -4.33 -17.71 23.32
N HIS A 459 -3.32 -16.94 23.72
CA HIS A 459 -3.21 -16.41 25.07
C HIS A 459 -4.39 -15.49 25.42
N MET A 460 -4.87 -14.69 24.47
CA MET A 460 -6.03 -13.81 24.68
C MET A 460 -7.33 -14.57 24.98
N ARG A 461 -7.52 -15.78 24.44
CA ARG A 461 -8.80 -16.54 24.58
C ARG A 461 -9.13 -17.01 26.00
N GLY A 462 -8.24 -16.86 26.96
CA GLY A 462 -8.45 -17.28 28.35
C GLY A 462 -9.07 -16.22 29.27
N TYR A 463 -9.33 -15.01 28.77
CA TYR A 463 -9.64 -13.82 29.58
C TYR A 463 -10.87 -13.07 29.04
N GLU A 464 -11.91 -13.79 28.63
CA GLU A 464 -13.12 -13.21 28.01
C GLU A 464 -13.92 -12.32 28.97
N ASP A 465 -13.75 -12.51 30.28
CA ASP A 465 -14.40 -11.72 31.34
C ASP A 465 -13.65 -10.40 31.65
N ASP A 466 -12.42 -10.23 31.14
CA ASP A 466 -11.58 -9.04 31.35
C ASP A 466 -11.61 -8.11 30.12
N VAL A 467 -11.15 -6.85 30.27
CA VAL A 467 -11.08 -5.92 29.14
C VAL A 467 -9.97 -6.35 28.16
N GLN A 468 -10.33 -6.59 26.91
CA GLN A 468 -9.41 -7.05 25.85
C GLN A 468 -9.26 -5.98 24.77
N LEU A 469 -8.02 -5.65 24.41
CA LEU A 469 -7.74 -4.64 23.40
C LEU A 469 -6.54 -4.99 22.51
N ILE A 470 -6.44 -4.29 21.38
CA ILE A 470 -5.31 -4.36 20.44
C ILE A 470 -4.54 -3.03 20.48
N SER A 471 -3.22 -3.10 20.44
CA SER A 471 -2.35 -1.93 20.32
C SER A 471 -1.12 -2.20 19.43
N TYR A 472 -0.30 -1.16 19.25
CA TYR A 472 0.88 -1.14 18.37
C TYR A 472 2.12 -0.69 19.14
N ILE A 473 2.42 -1.36 20.25
CA ILE A 473 3.56 -1.01 21.11
C ILE A 473 4.80 -1.75 20.61
N SER A 474 5.80 -0.99 20.15
CA SER A 474 7.07 -1.58 19.69
C SER A 474 7.76 -2.36 20.80
N ASP A 475 8.24 -3.56 20.46
CA ASP A 475 9.01 -4.40 21.37
C ASP A 475 10.04 -5.22 20.57
N PRO A 476 11.29 -4.73 20.45
CA PRO A 476 12.34 -5.42 19.71
C PRO A 476 12.70 -6.80 20.28
N ASN A 477 12.41 -7.05 21.57
CA ASN A 477 12.71 -8.33 22.22
C ASN A 477 11.66 -9.40 21.89
N HIS A 478 10.49 -8.99 21.39
CA HIS A 478 9.36 -9.87 21.07
C HIS A 478 8.80 -9.56 19.69
N PRO A 479 9.53 -9.86 18.59
CA PRO A 479 9.11 -9.51 17.24
C PRO A 479 7.80 -10.22 16.83
N GLY A 480 6.96 -9.50 16.08
CA GLY A 480 5.63 -9.96 15.67
C GLY A 480 4.54 -9.45 16.60
N ALA A 481 4.36 -10.11 17.74
CA ALA A 481 3.38 -9.73 18.75
C ALA A 481 3.76 -10.11 20.18
N SER A 482 3.17 -9.40 21.13
CA SER A 482 3.23 -9.71 22.56
C SER A 482 1.85 -9.54 23.21
N VAL A 483 1.62 -10.22 24.35
CA VAL A 483 0.46 -9.96 25.20
C VAL A 483 0.93 -9.34 26.51
N ARG A 484 0.30 -8.25 26.92
CA ARG A 484 0.59 -7.52 28.15
C ARG A 484 -0.64 -7.51 29.04
N SER A 485 -0.46 -7.75 30.33
CA SER A 485 -1.49 -7.55 31.33
C SER A 485 -1.22 -6.28 32.13
N TYR A 486 -2.27 -5.50 32.34
CA TYR A 486 -2.26 -4.33 33.20
C TYR A 486 -3.27 -4.54 34.32
N GLN A 487 -2.84 -4.24 35.54
CA GLN A 487 -3.67 -4.28 36.73
C GLN A 487 -3.35 -3.05 37.57
N ASP A 488 -4.37 -2.29 37.95
CA ASP A 488 -4.25 -1.03 38.68
C ASP A 488 -3.31 -0.02 37.97
N GLY A 489 -3.39 0.05 36.64
CA GLY A 489 -2.54 0.91 35.80
C GLY A 489 -1.07 0.48 35.69
N ILE A 490 -0.68 -0.66 36.28
CA ILE A 490 0.70 -1.16 36.27
C ILE A 490 0.80 -2.37 35.33
N CYS A 491 1.77 -2.33 34.41
CA CYS A 491 2.09 -3.50 33.58
C CYS A 491 2.75 -4.57 34.46
N LYS A 492 2.18 -5.78 34.48
CA LYS A 492 2.67 -6.91 35.32
C LYS A 492 3.66 -7.83 34.58
N ASP A 493 4.35 -7.27 33.60
CA ASP A 493 5.39 -7.85 32.72
C ASP A 493 4.95 -8.77 31.56
N PRO A 494 5.71 -8.74 30.44
CA PRO A 494 5.47 -9.47 29.21
C PRO A 494 6.30 -10.75 29.20
N ASN A 495 5.71 -11.93 29.27
CA ASN A 495 6.35 -13.12 28.69
C ASN A 495 5.32 -14.25 28.57
N PRO A 496 5.32 -14.99 27.44
CA PRO A 496 4.50 -16.18 27.32
C PRO A 496 4.93 -17.17 28.40
N CYS A 497 4.08 -17.39 29.39
CA CYS A 497 4.22 -18.50 30.33
C CYS A 497 4.37 -19.79 29.50
N PHE A 498 5.54 -20.42 29.58
CA PHE A 498 5.77 -21.68 28.90
C PHE A 498 5.00 -22.78 29.61
N LYS A 499 3.96 -23.30 28.95
CA LYS A 499 3.15 -24.41 29.46
C LYS A 499 3.29 -25.63 28.57
N ALA A 500 4.27 -26.51 28.83
CA ALA A 500 4.31 -27.78 28.10
C ALA A 500 4.82 -28.98 28.91
N PHE A 501 4.02 -30.07 28.93
CA PHE A 501 4.35 -31.29 28.16
C PHE A 501 3.11 -31.77 27.40
N SER A 502 3.26 -32.37 26.21
CA SER A 502 3.31 -33.83 26.08
C SER A 502 4.34 -34.28 25.03
N SER A 503 5.47 -34.80 25.49
CA SER A 503 6.31 -35.70 24.69
C SER A 503 6.42 -37.03 25.44
N SER A 504 5.73 -38.04 24.92
CA SER A 504 5.94 -39.44 25.31
C SER A 504 7.19 -40.04 24.65
N SER A 505 7.88 -39.31 23.76
CA SER A 505 9.04 -39.84 23.01
C SER A 505 10.32 -39.87 23.85
N SER A 506 10.52 -38.89 24.75
CA SER A 506 11.69 -38.82 25.61
C SER A 506 11.52 -39.51 26.98
N LEU A 507 10.27 -39.71 27.40
CA LEU A 507 9.86 -40.21 28.72
C LEU A 507 10.43 -41.60 29.05
N ASN A 508 11.18 -41.74 30.15
CA ASN A 508 11.62 -43.05 30.63
C ASN A 508 10.45 -43.98 31.00
N THR A 509 10.66 -45.30 30.91
CA THR A 509 9.63 -46.33 31.18
C THR A 509 9.17 -46.41 32.62
N GLU A 510 9.86 -45.81 33.60
CA GLU A 510 9.38 -45.69 34.98
C GLU A 510 8.54 -44.43 35.23
N LEU A 511 8.29 -43.60 34.20
CA LEU A 511 7.54 -42.34 34.32
C LEU A 511 6.19 -42.42 33.60
N VAL A 512 5.17 -41.79 34.19
CA VAL A 512 3.84 -41.63 33.59
C VAL A 512 3.50 -40.15 33.48
N ILE A 513 2.91 -39.75 32.36
CA ILE A 513 2.38 -38.40 32.16
C ILE A 513 0.87 -38.41 32.40
N SER A 514 0.38 -37.50 33.25
CA SER A 514 -1.04 -37.35 33.61
C SER A 514 -1.49 -35.89 33.52
N LYS A 515 -2.75 -35.61 33.91
CA LYS A 515 -3.36 -34.25 33.93
C LYS A 515 -3.21 -33.45 32.62
N GLY A 516 -3.53 -34.09 31.49
CA GLY A 516 -3.48 -33.44 30.18
C GLY A 516 -2.06 -33.06 29.74
N GLY A 517 -1.05 -33.82 30.19
CA GLY A 517 0.34 -33.54 29.84
C GLY A 517 1.09 -32.68 30.86
N ARG A 518 0.45 -32.20 31.94
CA ARG A 518 1.08 -31.23 32.85
C ARG A 518 1.70 -31.83 34.11
N LYS A 519 1.55 -33.13 34.33
CA LYS A 519 2.12 -33.83 35.48
C LYS A 519 2.93 -35.04 35.05
N VAL A 520 4.12 -35.21 35.61
CA VAL A 520 4.99 -36.39 35.44
C VAL A 520 5.17 -37.05 36.79
N GLU A 521 4.96 -38.36 36.84
CA GLU A 521 4.99 -39.16 38.07
C GLU A 521 5.91 -40.35 37.87
N ARG A 522 6.77 -40.66 38.85
CA ARG A 522 7.56 -41.88 38.83
C ARG A 522 6.80 -43.02 39.51
N VAL A 523 6.53 -44.07 38.76
CA VAL A 523 5.79 -45.26 39.21
C VAL A 523 6.75 -46.44 39.44
N LYS A 524 6.33 -47.40 40.26
CA LYS A 524 7.14 -48.61 40.56
C LYS A 524 7.13 -49.63 39.43
N GLU A 525 6.06 -49.67 38.65
CA GLU A 525 5.86 -50.62 37.57
C GLU A 525 6.36 -50.04 36.24
N TRP A 526 7.12 -50.83 35.50
CA TRP A 526 7.65 -50.45 34.20
C TRP A 526 6.51 -50.32 33.19
N GLN A 527 6.44 -49.16 32.55
CA GLN A 527 5.44 -48.85 31.53
C GLN A 527 5.88 -49.39 30.17
N SER A 528 4.95 -50.01 29.45
CA SER A 528 5.18 -50.56 28.11
C SER A 528 5.13 -49.47 27.05
N TYR A 529 6.22 -48.72 26.90
CA TYR A 529 6.37 -47.72 25.83
C TYR A 529 7.14 -48.28 24.62
N PRO A 530 6.76 -47.90 23.38
CA PRO A 530 7.56 -48.25 22.20
C PRO A 530 8.98 -47.70 22.30
N ASP A 531 9.95 -48.47 21.79
CA ASP A 531 11.33 -48.01 21.72
C ASP A 531 11.43 -46.75 20.84
N ASN A 532 12.24 -45.80 21.29
CA ASN A 532 12.45 -44.53 20.61
C ASN A 532 13.90 -44.05 20.88
N PRO A 533 14.63 -43.62 19.84
CA PRO A 533 15.98 -43.05 20.00
C PRO A 533 16.03 -41.86 20.96
N GLU A 534 14.96 -41.07 21.04
CA GLU A 534 14.85 -39.91 21.94
C GLU A 534 14.53 -40.31 23.40
N ARG A 535 14.19 -41.57 23.68
CA ARG A 535 13.77 -42.07 25.00
C ARG A 535 14.95 -42.31 25.93
N PHE A 536 14.86 -41.80 27.15
CA PHE A 536 15.77 -42.18 28.22
C PHE A 536 15.57 -43.63 28.65
N ASP A 537 16.62 -44.45 28.56
CA ASP A 537 16.56 -45.89 28.91
C ASP A 537 16.96 -46.18 30.35
N TYR A 538 17.93 -45.42 30.89
CA TYR A 538 18.50 -45.66 32.21
C TYR A 538 18.04 -44.66 33.27
N PHE A 539 18.16 -43.35 33.00
CA PHE A 539 17.75 -42.32 33.95
C PHE A 539 16.26 -42.02 33.82
N THR A 540 15.58 -41.87 34.95
CA THR A 540 14.16 -41.52 35.08
C THR A 540 13.90 -40.04 34.74
N GLN A 541 14.17 -39.70 33.48
CA GLN A 541 14.17 -38.36 32.93
C GLN A 541 13.10 -38.17 31.85
N VAL A 542 12.74 -36.91 31.62
CA VAL A 542 11.91 -36.46 30.49
C VAL A 542 12.36 -35.08 30.05
N LEU A 543 12.28 -34.80 28.75
CA LEU A 543 12.39 -33.45 28.18
C LEU A 543 11.08 -33.00 27.55
N CYS A 544 10.80 -31.70 27.64
CA CYS A 544 9.67 -31.06 26.98
C CYS A 544 9.79 -31.22 25.47
N LYS A 545 8.65 -31.12 24.78
CA LYS A 545 8.61 -31.22 23.32
C LYS A 545 9.20 -29.98 22.64
N GLU A 546 9.00 -28.82 23.24
CA GLU A 546 9.36 -27.52 22.68
C GLU A 546 10.76 -27.10 23.11
N GLY A 547 11.56 -26.66 22.14
CA GLY A 547 12.87 -26.07 22.37
C GLY A 547 12.76 -24.55 22.45
N LEU A 548 13.38 -23.97 23.46
CA LEU A 548 13.28 -22.55 23.81
C LEU A 548 14.49 -21.79 23.28
N THR A 549 14.24 -20.68 22.58
CA THR A 549 15.27 -19.81 21.95
C THR A 549 15.09 -18.33 22.29
N GLY A 550 14.13 -17.98 23.16
CA GLY A 550 13.82 -16.59 23.53
C GLY A 550 13.71 -16.42 25.04
N ASN A 551 13.11 -15.30 25.44
CA ASN A 551 12.86 -14.99 26.86
C ASN A 551 11.57 -15.67 27.30
N CYS A 552 11.67 -16.53 28.31
CA CYS A 552 10.52 -17.26 28.81
C CYS A 552 10.70 -17.68 30.26
N TRP A 553 9.60 -18.05 30.89
CA TRP A 553 9.62 -18.62 32.23
C TRP A 553 8.56 -19.71 32.36
N TRP A 554 8.82 -20.65 33.27
CA TRP A 554 7.86 -21.67 33.67
C TRP A 554 7.95 -21.93 35.17
N GLU A 555 6.86 -22.41 35.73
CA GLU A 555 6.77 -22.77 37.14
C GLU A 555 6.44 -24.24 37.28
N SER A 556 7.12 -24.90 38.22
CA SER A 556 6.88 -26.31 38.52
C SER A 556 6.82 -26.54 40.01
N GLU A 557 5.91 -27.42 40.43
CA GLU A 557 5.75 -27.84 41.82
C GLU A 557 6.04 -29.33 41.92
N TYR A 558 6.91 -29.72 42.86
CA TYR A 558 7.31 -31.11 43.05
C TYR A 558 6.77 -31.71 44.35
N THR A 559 6.58 -33.02 44.36
CA THR A 559 6.17 -33.80 45.53
C THR A 559 7.05 -35.03 45.69
N GLY A 560 7.47 -35.34 46.92
CA GLY A 560 8.48 -36.37 47.18
C GLY A 560 9.89 -35.76 47.24
N GLY A 561 10.92 -36.60 47.28
CA GLY A 561 12.32 -36.13 47.40
C GLY A 561 13.16 -36.47 46.18
N GLY A 562 14.23 -35.69 45.95
CA GLY A 562 15.21 -35.93 44.88
C GLY A 562 14.66 -35.64 43.49
N HIS A 563 14.72 -34.36 43.09
CA HIS A 563 14.36 -33.94 41.74
C HIS A 563 15.48 -33.12 41.14
N ILE A 564 15.75 -33.26 39.84
CA ILE A 564 16.53 -32.28 39.09
C ILE A 564 15.63 -31.62 38.07
N MET A 565 15.55 -30.30 38.11
CA MET A 565 14.80 -29.47 37.16
C MET A 565 15.81 -28.65 36.35
N GLY A 566 15.67 -28.62 35.03
CA GLY A 566 16.70 -28.02 34.21
C GLY A 566 16.33 -27.84 32.76
N VAL A 567 17.35 -27.58 31.94
CA VAL A 567 17.26 -27.49 30.49
C VAL A 567 18.41 -28.27 29.86
N ALA A 568 18.18 -28.81 28.66
CA ALA A 568 19.19 -29.50 27.89
C ALA A 568 19.06 -29.21 26.40
N TYR A 569 20.16 -29.29 25.67
CA TYR A 569 20.11 -29.34 24.22
C TYR A 569 19.46 -30.63 23.73
N LYS A 570 18.91 -30.58 22.51
CA LYS A 570 18.36 -31.77 21.85
C LYS A 570 19.44 -32.84 21.69
N SER A 571 20.67 -32.41 21.43
CA SER A 571 21.88 -33.22 21.21
C SER A 571 22.45 -33.90 22.46
N MET A 572 21.83 -33.76 23.64
CA MET A 572 22.17 -34.53 24.84
C MET A 572 21.83 -36.03 24.65
N SER A 573 22.70 -36.92 25.13
CA SER A 573 22.48 -38.37 25.00
C SER A 573 21.23 -38.82 25.75
N ARG A 574 20.60 -39.89 25.25
CA ARG A 574 19.41 -40.50 25.85
C ARG A 574 19.68 -41.91 26.37
N LYS A 575 20.83 -42.48 26.04
CA LYS A 575 21.11 -43.90 26.25
C LYS A 575 22.27 -44.10 27.21
N GLY A 576 22.19 -45.18 27.99
CA GLY A 576 23.24 -45.62 28.91
C GLY A 576 23.27 -44.88 30.24
N TYR A 577 24.09 -45.40 31.15
CA TYR A 577 24.23 -44.97 32.55
C TYR A 577 25.32 -43.92 32.79
N GLU A 578 25.93 -43.42 31.71
CA GLU A 578 27.02 -42.45 31.75
C GLU A 578 26.51 -41.01 31.96
N ARG A 579 27.41 -40.07 32.25
CA ARG A 579 27.05 -38.68 32.65
C ARG A 579 26.43 -37.89 31.50
N GLU A 580 26.72 -38.33 30.29
CA GLU A 580 26.39 -37.78 29.00
C GLU A 580 24.89 -37.85 28.71
N SER A 581 24.17 -38.77 29.39
CA SER A 581 22.70 -38.88 29.38
C SER A 581 22.04 -38.32 30.63
N CYS A 582 22.80 -37.78 31.59
CA CYS A 582 22.32 -37.32 32.89
C CYS A 582 22.15 -35.80 32.94
N LEU A 583 20.94 -35.33 33.26
CA LEU A 583 20.59 -33.90 33.28
C LEU A 583 21.48 -33.12 34.27
N GLY A 584 22.17 -32.09 33.77
CA GLY A 584 23.09 -31.23 34.52
C GLY A 584 24.52 -31.77 34.65
N LYS A 585 24.79 -33.03 34.30
CA LYS A 585 26.12 -33.66 34.48
C LYS A 585 26.97 -33.73 33.21
N ASN A 586 26.60 -32.96 32.19
CA ASN A 586 27.32 -32.83 30.93
C ASN A 586 27.31 -31.37 30.46
N GLU A 587 28.15 -31.04 29.48
CA GLU A 587 28.27 -29.70 28.90
C GLU A 587 27.01 -29.21 28.15
N LYS A 588 26.06 -30.12 27.86
CA LYS A 588 24.85 -29.85 27.07
C LYS A 588 23.61 -29.62 27.93
N SER A 589 23.75 -29.58 29.25
CA SER A 589 22.63 -29.43 30.17
C SER A 589 22.97 -28.67 31.45
N TRP A 590 21.94 -28.04 32.01
CA TRP A 590 21.97 -27.26 33.23
C TRP A 590 20.82 -27.72 34.12
N GLY A 591 21.07 -27.95 35.40
CA GLY A 591 20.05 -28.46 36.31
C GLY A 591 20.19 -27.93 37.73
N LEU A 592 19.07 -27.78 38.41
CA LEU A 592 18.97 -27.57 39.84
C LEU A 592 18.41 -28.84 40.48
N GLU A 593 19.23 -29.52 41.27
CA GLU A 593 18.79 -30.58 42.16
C GLU A 593 18.16 -29.98 43.41
N VAL A 594 16.93 -30.40 43.72
CA VAL A 594 16.17 -29.95 44.89
C VAL A 594 15.90 -31.13 45.82
N ASN A 595 16.33 -30.98 47.06
CA ASN A 595 16.11 -31.89 48.18
C ASN A 595 15.51 -31.11 49.37
N ASP A 596 14.94 -31.82 50.35
CA ASP A 596 14.30 -31.17 51.50
C ASP A 596 15.27 -30.29 52.31
N ASP A 597 16.55 -30.67 52.38
CA ASP A 597 17.55 -30.00 53.23
C ASP A 597 18.56 -29.12 52.46
N ALA A 598 18.59 -29.20 51.12
CA ALA A 598 19.55 -28.45 50.31
C ALA A 598 19.17 -28.41 48.82
N CYS A 599 19.70 -27.42 48.10
CA CYS A 599 19.69 -27.39 46.64
C CYS A 599 21.12 -27.51 46.10
N ILE A 600 21.28 -28.08 44.91
CA ILE A 600 22.58 -28.23 44.24
C ILE A 600 22.44 -27.82 42.78
N ALA A 601 23.16 -26.79 42.36
CA ALA A 601 23.25 -26.43 40.95
C ALA A 601 24.30 -27.29 40.24
N TRP A 602 23.93 -27.83 39.09
CA TRP A 602 24.72 -28.75 38.25
C TRP A 602 24.88 -28.22 36.83
N HIS A 603 26.11 -28.19 36.34
CA HIS A 603 26.45 -28.03 34.93
C HIS A 603 27.82 -28.65 34.67
N ASP A 604 27.98 -29.39 33.56
CA ASP A 604 29.26 -30.02 33.17
C ASP A 604 29.92 -30.82 34.31
N ASN A 605 29.08 -31.54 35.07
CA ASN A 605 29.49 -32.33 36.23
C ASN A 605 30.16 -31.51 37.37
N VAL A 606 30.10 -30.18 37.29
CA VAL A 606 30.45 -29.26 38.37
C VAL A 606 29.20 -29.01 39.20
N ARG A 607 29.33 -29.17 40.52
CA ARG A 607 28.25 -28.91 41.47
C ARG A 607 28.54 -27.71 42.34
N LYS A 608 27.50 -26.95 42.68
CA LYS A 608 27.52 -25.89 43.69
C LYS A 608 26.39 -26.09 44.68
N ASN A 609 26.74 -26.25 45.96
CA ASN A 609 25.77 -26.41 47.04
C ASN A 609 25.13 -25.06 47.37
N LEU A 610 23.82 -25.09 47.59
CA LEU A 610 22.96 -23.93 47.84
C LEU A 610 22.07 -24.20 49.06
N PRO A 611 21.57 -23.14 49.73
CA PRO A 611 20.53 -23.29 50.74
C PRO A 611 19.31 -24.05 50.20
N ALA A 612 18.58 -24.71 51.09
CA ALA A 612 17.33 -25.37 50.75
C ALA A 612 16.32 -24.38 50.15
N SER A 613 15.49 -24.87 49.24
CA SER A 613 14.34 -24.11 48.76
C SER A 613 13.31 -23.98 49.88
N GLU A 614 12.80 -22.78 50.11
CA GLU A 614 11.77 -22.51 51.14
C GLU A 614 10.38 -22.96 50.68
N SER A 615 10.25 -23.34 49.40
CA SER A 615 9.03 -23.83 48.78
C SER A 615 9.30 -25.03 47.87
N ARG A 616 8.26 -25.83 47.64
CA ARG A 616 8.26 -26.91 46.64
C ARG A 616 7.96 -26.43 45.22
N ARG A 617 7.77 -25.13 45.07
CA ARG A 617 7.46 -24.47 43.81
C ARG A 617 8.66 -23.69 43.33
N ILE A 618 9.16 -24.08 42.17
CA ILE A 618 10.34 -23.52 41.54
C ILE A 618 9.94 -22.85 40.24
N ARG A 619 10.29 -21.58 40.11
CA ARG A 619 10.19 -20.83 38.86
C ARG A 619 11.54 -20.78 38.19
N VAL A 620 11.55 -20.99 36.88
CA VAL A 620 12.74 -20.93 36.05
C VAL A 620 12.56 -19.85 35.01
N TYR A 621 13.53 -18.95 34.91
CA TYR A 621 13.60 -17.94 33.87
C TYR A 621 14.75 -18.27 32.93
N LEU A 622 14.49 -18.26 31.63
CA LEU A 622 15.47 -18.39 30.58
C LEU A 622 15.47 -17.10 29.76
N ASP A 623 16.64 -16.48 29.67
CA ASP A 623 16.95 -15.48 28.65
C ASP A 623 18.01 -16.08 27.73
N HIS A 624 17.55 -16.62 26.59
CA HIS A 624 18.43 -17.37 25.69
C HIS A 624 19.48 -16.45 25.05
N MET A 625 19.08 -15.24 24.66
CA MET A 625 19.92 -14.27 23.95
C MET A 625 20.95 -13.60 24.88
N ALA A 626 20.54 -13.22 26.10
CA ALA A 626 21.45 -12.69 27.11
C ALA A 626 22.25 -13.80 27.82
N GLY A 627 21.92 -15.07 27.57
CA GLY A 627 22.70 -16.19 28.07
C GLY A 627 22.51 -16.44 29.56
N THR A 628 21.30 -16.21 30.09
CA THR A 628 21.02 -16.41 31.52
C THR A 628 19.93 -17.45 31.76
N LEU A 629 20.14 -18.29 32.78
CA LEU A 629 19.14 -19.25 33.27
C LEU A 629 19.09 -19.14 34.79
N SER A 630 17.95 -18.75 35.35
CA SER A 630 17.80 -18.55 36.79
C SER A 630 16.67 -19.35 37.40
N PHE A 631 16.89 -19.83 38.62
CA PHE A 631 15.97 -20.64 39.40
C PHE A 631 15.59 -19.89 40.66
N HIS A 632 14.30 -19.82 40.95
CA HIS A 632 13.76 -19.10 42.10
C HIS A 632 12.78 -19.99 42.87
N SER A 633 12.83 -19.90 44.20
CA SER A 633 11.84 -20.48 45.11
C SER A 633 10.65 -19.53 45.20
N VAL A 634 9.42 -20.01 44.97
CA VAL A 634 8.20 -19.19 44.94
C VAL A 634 7.31 -19.50 46.14
N PHE A 635 6.92 -18.48 46.92
CA PHE A 635 6.04 -18.62 48.08
C PHE A 635 4.99 -17.50 48.11
N SER A 636 3.71 -17.87 48.07
CA SER A 636 2.59 -16.92 47.99
C SER A 636 2.76 -15.90 46.85
N THR A 637 3.06 -14.63 47.17
CA THR A 637 3.28 -13.53 46.20
C THR A 637 4.75 -13.09 46.05
N GLU A 638 5.68 -13.76 46.73
CA GLU A 638 7.11 -13.42 46.72
C GLU A 638 7.95 -14.55 46.10
N GLU A 639 9.13 -14.21 45.58
CA GLU A 639 10.09 -15.17 45.06
C GLU A 639 11.52 -14.85 45.54
N LYS A 640 12.33 -15.90 45.67
CA LYS A 640 13.72 -15.81 46.12
C LYS A 640 14.64 -16.54 45.15
N LEU A 641 15.63 -15.81 44.61
CA LEU A 641 16.66 -16.39 43.74
C LEU A 641 17.44 -17.48 44.48
N LEU A 642 17.42 -18.70 43.92
CA LEU A 642 18.24 -19.82 44.37
C LEU A 642 19.57 -19.82 43.64
N TYR A 643 19.53 -19.71 42.31
CA TYR A 643 20.73 -19.76 41.48
C TYR A 643 20.55 -19.13 40.11
N LYS A 644 21.65 -18.60 39.55
CA LYS A 644 21.69 -18.09 38.17
C LYS A 644 22.94 -18.61 37.46
N PHE A 645 22.72 -19.31 36.36
CA PHE A 645 23.75 -19.66 35.38
C PHE A 645 23.93 -18.52 34.38
N HIS A 646 25.17 -18.34 33.94
CA HIS A 646 25.53 -17.45 32.84
C HIS A 646 26.29 -18.30 31.82
N GLY A 647 25.99 -18.13 30.53
CA GLY A 647 26.60 -18.90 29.46
C GLY A 647 26.23 -18.37 28.09
N ILE A 648 26.69 -19.04 27.05
CA ILE A 648 26.29 -18.75 25.66
C ILE A 648 25.53 -19.97 25.17
N PHE A 649 24.21 -19.82 24.96
CA PHE A 649 23.38 -20.93 24.54
C PHE A 649 23.37 -21.05 23.01
N LYS A 650 23.92 -22.15 22.48
CA LYS A 650 24.16 -22.33 21.04
C LYS A 650 23.03 -23.03 20.30
N GLU A 651 22.20 -23.78 21.01
CA GLU A 651 21.07 -24.54 20.49
C GLU A 651 19.80 -24.20 21.28
N PRO A 652 18.60 -24.50 20.75
CA PRO A 652 17.36 -24.46 21.53
C PRO A 652 17.47 -25.30 22.81
N LEU A 653 16.98 -24.75 23.91
CA LEU A 653 17.01 -25.39 25.23
C LEU A 653 15.65 -26.02 25.55
N TYR A 654 15.65 -27.31 25.87
CA TYR A 654 14.45 -28.07 26.18
C TYR A 654 14.35 -28.24 27.69
N PRO A 655 13.30 -27.73 28.35
CA PRO A 655 13.10 -27.98 29.77
C PRO A 655 13.02 -29.48 30.07
N GLY A 656 13.55 -29.88 31.22
CA GLY A 656 13.74 -31.27 31.57
C GLY A 656 13.63 -31.52 33.06
N PHE A 657 13.19 -32.74 33.39
CA PHE A 657 13.00 -33.18 34.77
C PHE A 657 13.57 -34.57 34.97
N TRP A 658 14.21 -34.78 36.12
CA TRP A 658 14.69 -36.08 36.60
C TRP A 658 14.06 -36.39 37.95
N LEU A 659 13.34 -37.51 38.07
CA LEU A 659 12.66 -37.94 39.29
C LEU A 659 13.41 -39.10 39.95
N ILE A 660 14.16 -38.83 41.02
CA ILE A 660 15.12 -39.78 41.59
C ILE A 660 14.46 -40.81 42.53
N LYS A 661 13.43 -40.42 43.28
CA LYS A 661 12.73 -41.34 44.19
C LYS A 661 11.43 -41.90 43.58
N PRO A 662 11.09 -43.16 43.83
CA PRO A 662 9.75 -43.69 43.51
C PRO A 662 8.65 -42.87 44.18
N ASP A 663 7.45 -42.86 43.59
CA ASP A 663 6.26 -42.17 44.09
C ASP A 663 6.44 -40.62 44.17
N SER A 664 7.44 -40.08 43.46
CA SER A 664 7.65 -38.63 43.30
C SER A 664 6.91 -38.08 42.07
N SER A 665 6.61 -36.79 42.07
CA SER A 665 5.98 -36.14 40.94
C SER A 665 6.38 -34.68 40.76
N VAL A 666 6.25 -34.19 39.53
CA VAL A 666 6.36 -32.77 39.19
C VAL A 666 5.15 -32.35 38.36
N SER A 667 4.58 -31.19 38.66
CA SER A 667 3.51 -30.55 37.89
C SER A 667 3.97 -29.20 37.35
N LEU A 668 3.67 -28.89 36.09
CA LEU A 668 3.87 -27.59 35.45
C LEU A 668 2.60 -26.73 35.53
N PHE A 669 2.76 -25.43 35.77
CA PHE A 669 1.65 -24.48 35.97
C PHE A 669 1.56 -23.44 34.85
#